data_AF-A0A0K0J1N0-F1
#
_entry.id   AF-A0A0K0J1N0-F1
#
_cell.length_a   1.000
_cell.length_b   1.000
_cell.length_c   1.000
_cell.angle_alpha   90.00
_cell.angle_beta   90.00
_cell.angle_gamma   90.00
#
_symmetry.space_group_name_H-M   'P 1'
#
loop_
_entity.id
_entity.type
_entity.pdbx_description
1 polymer ?
#
loop_
_entity_poly.entity_id
_entity_poly.type
_entity_poly.pdbx_seq_one_letter_code
_entity_poly.pdbx_strand_id
1 'polypeptide(L)'
;MRHFLSALIIFILSNGTTAQDLKWYEKVCRVERGCSCTIFISEPKCCCVGQSVSEIPGNLTDNVRRLLLYNVGISHIRENAFSRYQHLEEIVIEDSDALQSINADAFGYLYNLGKLSVSGCKNLKEVTGILLINNTRILTFNNGLVRMPTLEMTPRHRLAMEVIDFSYNHIEYLGDGQLRAVHANKIRLNNNDLREIGSHIFANCRFSLLELNDNLELKRLSIDTFAGISFIKLLDLSRTGITELPTTGLSRLEGLKLKDTEDLKKLPPILAFTSLKKVEFTYPYHCCLFKYASKEISTAGEMYTKNLEEIRNRECSAKSTPKLNRLRRRFARTDRSILLPQESRENPLDFSDLLQWFDSVNAGNITIEIDDDWDTLLEPEFEDADVGLLTTFNCTSSAVSDFFASIQCTPMPNALNPCEDVIGYDFLRWAIWFVWISAIVGNIGVWIVLCQMGQKRMQVHYFFMANLSTADLLTGVYLGVLAIADYKTSNEYYNYAVAWQTGIGCNIAGFISVFSSEISIMSMFLIAFDMCYNIRNAFYGKRLRMRTAIMMMAVAYLIAFTMAVLPIIGVSTYTSTSVCLPLSIEDNFDRIYVIGSLLFNLLAFLGMAISYSFIVRMLCDPEQPKRSEDKAIILKMATLIGTEMLCWFPTLFFGLTAALGHPLISISVAKIFLVLFYPINAFTNPFLYVFLTKITHIRPCWISLLSSKTANDSNELK
;
A
#
# COMPACT_ATOMS: atom_id res chain seq x y z
N MET A 1 -22.63 -58.52 -1.11
CA MET A 1 -21.15 -58.47 -1.06
C MET A 1 -20.49 -58.77 -2.42
N ARG A 2 -20.68 -59.95 -3.05
CA ARG A 2 -20.05 -60.26 -4.36
C ARG A 2 -20.35 -59.25 -5.48
N HIS A 3 -21.61 -58.82 -5.61
CA HIS A 3 -21.97 -57.81 -6.62
C HIS A 3 -21.41 -56.41 -6.32
N PHE A 4 -21.16 -56.09 -5.04
CA PHE A 4 -20.53 -54.83 -4.65
C PHE A 4 -19.04 -54.86 -4.95
N LEU A 5 -18.37 -56.00 -4.74
CA LEU A 5 -16.97 -56.19 -5.13
C LEU A 5 -16.78 -56.13 -6.65
N SER A 6 -17.66 -56.77 -7.43
CA SER A 6 -17.57 -56.71 -8.90
C SER A 6 -17.85 -55.32 -9.43
N ALA A 7 -18.83 -54.60 -8.87
CA ALA A 7 -19.10 -53.22 -9.23
C ALA A 7 -17.94 -52.31 -8.84
N LEU A 8 -17.31 -52.48 -7.67
CA LEU A 8 -16.14 -51.72 -7.27
C LEU A 8 -14.92 -52.02 -8.17
N ILE A 9 -14.69 -53.28 -8.52
CA ILE A 9 -13.60 -53.69 -9.42
C ILE A 9 -13.85 -53.14 -10.83
N ILE A 10 -15.08 -53.22 -11.35
CA ILE A 10 -15.42 -52.65 -12.66
C ILE A 10 -15.36 -51.12 -12.63
N PHE A 11 -15.75 -50.47 -11.53
CA PHE A 11 -15.68 -49.02 -11.40
C PHE A 11 -14.21 -48.54 -11.27
N ILE A 12 -13.38 -49.27 -10.53
CA ILE A 12 -11.92 -49.05 -10.46
C ILE A 12 -11.27 -49.28 -11.83
N LEU A 13 -11.67 -50.32 -12.58
CA LEU A 13 -11.09 -50.63 -13.90
C LEU A 13 -11.63 -49.73 -15.02
N SER A 14 -12.87 -49.24 -14.92
CA SER A 14 -13.56 -48.51 -15.99
C SER A 14 -13.39 -47.00 -15.91
N ASN A 15 -13.19 -46.41 -14.73
CA ASN A 15 -13.24 -44.96 -14.54
C ASN A 15 -12.11 -44.48 -13.61
N GLY A 16 -10.93 -44.17 -14.17
CA GLY A 16 -9.96 -43.26 -13.52
C GLY A 16 -8.50 -43.71 -13.40
N THR A 17 -8.07 -44.76 -14.11
CA THR A 17 -6.82 -45.46 -13.78
C THR A 17 -5.53 -44.85 -14.32
N THR A 18 -5.48 -44.06 -15.40
CA THR A 18 -4.17 -43.65 -15.95
C THR A 18 -3.32 -42.79 -14.99
N ALA A 19 -3.92 -41.84 -14.27
CA ALA A 19 -3.20 -40.99 -13.32
C ALA A 19 -3.00 -41.64 -11.94
N GLN A 20 -3.97 -42.44 -11.46
CA GLN A 20 -3.84 -43.20 -10.21
C GLN A 20 -2.80 -44.32 -10.34
N ASP A 21 -2.78 -45.02 -11.48
CA ASP A 21 -1.80 -46.06 -11.80
C ASP A 21 -0.40 -45.47 -11.97
N LEU A 22 -0.27 -44.26 -12.54
CA LEU A 22 1.02 -43.56 -12.63
C LEU A 22 1.60 -43.27 -11.23
N LYS A 23 0.77 -42.68 -10.35
CA LYS A 23 1.15 -42.42 -8.96
C LYS A 23 1.44 -43.70 -8.19
N TRP A 24 0.74 -44.79 -8.50
CA TRP A 24 1.00 -46.09 -7.91
C TRP A 24 2.35 -46.65 -8.36
N TYR A 25 2.67 -46.59 -9.65
CA TYR A 25 3.96 -47.02 -10.19
C TYR A 25 5.14 -46.22 -9.59
N GLU A 26 5.03 -44.89 -9.50
CA GLU A 26 6.06 -44.05 -8.85
C GLU A 26 6.28 -44.45 -7.38
N LYS A 27 5.22 -44.83 -6.65
CA LYS A 27 5.34 -45.32 -5.26
C LYS A 27 6.02 -46.68 -5.18
N VAL A 28 5.68 -47.62 -6.07
CA VAL A 28 6.28 -48.96 -6.11
C VAL A 28 7.76 -48.88 -6.51
N CYS A 29 8.05 -48.03 -7.49
CA CYS A 29 9.40 -47.77 -7.98
C CYS A 29 10.37 -47.37 -6.85
N ARG A 30 9.95 -46.54 -5.89
CA ARG A 30 10.79 -46.10 -4.75
C ARG A 30 11.23 -47.22 -3.78
N VAL A 31 10.70 -48.44 -3.88
CA VAL A 31 10.96 -49.54 -2.94
C VAL A 31 11.99 -50.53 -3.47
N GLU A 32 11.99 -50.83 -4.77
CA GLU A 32 12.87 -51.83 -5.38
C GLU A 32 14.26 -51.28 -5.67
N ARG A 33 15.30 -51.77 -4.99
CA ARG A 33 16.70 -51.39 -5.27
C ARG A 33 17.19 -52.00 -6.59
N GLY A 34 18.01 -51.25 -7.31
CA GLY A 34 18.51 -51.62 -8.63
C GLY A 34 17.65 -50.99 -9.74
N CYS A 35 17.74 -51.54 -10.95
CA CYS A 35 17.01 -51.04 -12.11
C CYS A 35 16.01 -52.08 -12.62
N SER A 36 14.74 -51.71 -12.75
CA SER A 36 13.68 -52.54 -13.30
C SER A 36 12.93 -51.79 -14.42
N CYS A 37 12.63 -52.49 -15.51
CA CYS A 37 11.85 -51.94 -16.62
C CYS A 37 10.56 -52.71 -16.77
N THR A 38 9.43 -52.01 -16.85
CA THR A 38 8.10 -52.59 -17.07
C THR A 38 7.44 -51.95 -18.28
N ILE A 39 6.64 -52.73 -19.00
CA ILE A 39 5.84 -52.23 -20.12
C ILE A 39 4.42 -52.03 -19.59
N PHE A 40 3.95 -50.79 -19.56
CA PHE A 40 2.59 -50.46 -19.15
C PHE A 40 1.86 -49.79 -20.30
N ILE A 41 0.76 -50.39 -20.79
CA ILE A 41 -0.07 -49.87 -21.90
C ILE A 41 0.78 -49.39 -23.08
N SER A 42 1.76 -50.19 -23.51
CA SER A 42 2.66 -49.91 -24.65
C SER A 42 3.68 -48.78 -24.46
N GLU A 43 3.84 -48.22 -23.25
CA GLU A 43 4.95 -47.32 -22.90
C GLU A 43 5.95 -48.05 -21.99
N PRO A 44 7.18 -48.37 -22.47
CA PRO A 44 8.22 -48.92 -21.61
C PRO A 44 8.73 -47.85 -20.63
N LYS A 45 8.65 -48.17 -19.34
CA LYS A 45 9.09 -47.33 -18.21
C LYS A 45 10.20 -48.06 -17.48
N CYS A 46 11.28 -47.36 -17.19
CA CYS A 46 12.39 -47.90 -16.41
C CYS A 46 12.56 -47.09 -15.13
N CYS A 47 12.74 -47.81 -14.03
CA CYS A 47 12.92 -47.29 -12.69
C CYS A 47 14.28 -47.75 -12.18
N CYS A 48 15.08 -46.84 -11.63
CA CYS A 48 16.39 -47.14 -11.06
C CYS A 48 16.48 -46.49 -9.67
N VAL A 49 16.69 -47.30 -8.63
CA VAL A 49 16.71 -46.83 -7.24
C VAL A 49 17.93 -47.34 -6.48
N GLY A 50 18.57 -46.43 -5.74
CA GLY A 50 19.60 -46.75 -4.76
C GLY A 50 21.03 -46.43 -5.20
N GLN A 51 21.86 -46.18 -4.19
CA GLN A 51 23.25 -45.72 -4.32
C GLN A 51 24.18 -46.66 -5.10
N SER A 52 23.80 -47.92 -5.30
CA SER A 52 24.57 -48.86 -6.14
C SER A 52 24.52 -48.52 -7.63
N VAL A 53 23.54 -47.73 -8.08
CA VAL A 53 23.46 -47.24 -9.45
C VAL A 53 24.37 -46.02 -9.59
N SER A 54 25.64 -46.25 -9.95
CA SER A 54 26.67 -45.19 -10.05
C SER A 54 26.77 -44.55 -11.44
N GLU A 55 26.14 -45.14 -12.45
CA GLU A 55 26.05 -44.62 -13.81
C GLU A 55 24.69 -44.97 -14.43
N ILE A 56 24.34 -44.32 -15.53
CA ILE A 56 23.13 -44.66 -16.29
C ILE A 56 23.34 -46.06 -16.88
N PRO A 57 22.52 -47.06 -16.53
CA PRO A 57 22.75 -48.43 -16.97
C PRO A 57 22.71 -48.51 -18.48
N GLY A 58 23.63 -49.27 -19.09
CA GLY A 58 23.70 -49.45 -20.55
C GLY A 58 22.80 -50.54 -21.12
N ASN A 59 22.05 -51.27 -20.26
CA ASN A 59 21.26 -52.45 -20.58
C ASN A 59 19.74 -52.25 -20.36
N LEU A 60 19.27 -51.00 -20.31
CA LEU A 60 17.82 -50.73 -20.32
C LEU A 60 17.25 -51.06 -21.71
N THR A 61 15.93 -51.15 -21.83
CA THR A 61 15.29 -51.41 -23.13
C THR A 61 15.49 -50.23 -24.08
N ASP A 62 15.88 -50.46 -25.33
CA ASP A 62 16.20 -49.41 -26.32
C ASP A 62 15.01 -48.48 -26.65
N ASN A 63 13.78 -48.96 -26.38
CA ASN A 63 12.55 -48.20 -26.61
C ASN A 63 12.04 -47.45 -25.37
N VAL A 64 12.81 -47.38 -24.28
CA VAL A 64 12.39 -46.72 -23.03
C VAL A 64 11.89 -45.29 -23.29
N ARG A 65 10.68 -45.00 -22.80
CA ARG A 65 10.04 -43.68 -22.93
C ARG A 65 10.11 -42.87 -21.64
N ARG A 66 10.10 -43.53 -20.48
CA ARG A 66 10.18 -42.86 -19.18
C ARG A 66 11.27 -43.48 -18.34
N LEU A 67 12.18 -42.66 -17.84
CA LEU A 67 13.26 -43.07 -16.95
C LEU A 67 13.16 -42.33 -15.62
N LEU A 68 12.97 -43.07 -14.55
CA LEU A 68 12.87 -42.57 -13.18
C LEU A 68 14.11 -43.01 -12.39
N LEU A 69 14.81 -42.05 -11.80
CA LEU A 69 16.04 -42.23 -11.03
C LEU A 69 15.81 -41.70 -9.62
N TYR A 70 15.75 -42.58 -8.62
CA TYR A 70 15.50 -42.19 -7.22
C TYR A 70 16.68 -42.57 -6.34
N ASN A 71 17.25 -41.58 -5.62
CA ASN A 71 18.35 -41.83 -4.68
C ASN A 71 19.49 -42.68 -5.27
N VAL A 72 19.92 -42.33 -6.50
CA VAL A 72 20.99 -43.04 -7.21
C VAL A 72 22.37 -42.48 -6.85
N GLY A 73 23.41 -43.30 -7.02
CA GLY A 73 24.80 -42.96 -6.72
C GLY A 73 25.54 -42.28 -7.87
N ILE A 74 24.81 -41.74 -8.86
CA ILE A 74 25.40 -41.09 -10.03
C ILE A 74 25.95 -39.72 -9.63
N SER A 75 27.27 -39.54 -9.73
CA SER A 75 27.92 -38.27 -9.38
C SER A 75 27.91 -37.23 -10.49
N HIS A 76 28.02 -37.65 -11.74
CA HIS A 76 28.11 -36.77 -12.90
C HIS A 76 27.34 -37.32 -14.11
N ILE A 77 26.45 -36.50 -14.68
CA ILE A 77 25.80 -36.81 -15.97
C ILE A 77 26.61 -36.15 -17.08
N ARG A 78 27.22 -36.97 -17.96
CA ARG A 78 28.08 -36.53 -19.06
C ARG A 78 27.29 -36.43 -20.38
N GLU A 79 27.86 -35.73 -21.36
CA GLU A 79 27.25 -35.44 -22.69
C GLU A 79 26.65 -36.63 -23.44
N ASN A 80 27.20 -37.85 -23.31
CA ASN A 80 26.69 -39.01 -24.03
C ASN A 80 25.87 -39.98 -23.18
N ALA A 81 25.49 -39.58 -21.96
CA ALA A 81 24.96 -40.51 -20.97
C ALA A 81 23.59 -41.13 -21.35
N PHE A 82 22.79 -40.44 -22.17
CA PHE A 82 21.49 -40.94 -22.67
C PHE A 82 21.50 -41.26 -24.18
N SER A 83 22.66 -41.25 -24.84
CA SER A 83 22.79 -41.39 -26.31
C SER A 83 22.15 -42.67 -26.89
N ARG A 84 22.08 -43.74 -26.10
CA ARG A 84 21.45 -45.02 -26.48
C ARG A 84 19.92 -45.00 -26.44
N TYR A 85 19.32 -44.08 -25.68
CA TYR A 85 17.89 -44.09 -25.34
C TYR A 85 17.11 -42.95 -26.03
N GLN A 86 17.15 -42.93 -27.37
CA GLN A 86 16.63 -41.82 -28.19
C GLN A 86 15.10 -41.63 -28.11
N HIS A 87 14.36 -42.64 -27.63
CA HIS A 87 12.90 -42.62 -27.49
C HIS A 87 12.42 -42.02 -26.16
N LEU A 88 13.31 -41.54 -25.30
CA LEU A 88 12.93 -40.94 -24.02
C LEU A 88 12.05 -39.71 -24.22
N GLU A 89 10.90 -39.73 -23.54
CA GLU A 89 9.90 -38.67 -23.45
C GLU A 89 9.92 -37.99 -22.07
N GLU A 90 10.29 -38.73 -21.02
CA GLU A 90 10.31 -38.24 -19.64
C GLU A 90 11.55 -38.76 -18.89
N ILE A 91 12.30 -37.83 -18.29
CA ILE A 91 13.39 -38.13 -17.36
C ILE A 91 13.08 -37.46 -16.03
N VAL A 92 13.09 -38.25 -14.95
CA VAL A 92 12.89 -37.77 -13.59
C VAL A 92 14.05 -38.26 -12.74
N ILE A 93 14.76 -37.34 -12.08
CA ILE A 93 15.83 -37.61 -11.12
C ILE A 93 15.41 -36.96 -9.81
N GLU A 94 15.23 -37.75 -8.76
CA GLU A 94 14.86 -37.23 -7.44
C GLU A 94 15.78 -37.76 -6.33
N ASP A 95 15.94 -36.96 -5.28
CA ASP A 95 16.61 -37.31 -4.01
C ASP A 95 18.00 -37.94 -4.19
N SER A 96 18.73 -37.56 -5.25
CA SER A 96 20.02 -38.16 -5.62
C SER A 96 21.17 -37.29 -5.13
N ASP A 97 21.46 -37.39 -3.82
CA ASP A 97 22.47 -36.56 -3.14
C ASP A 97 23.90 -36.77 -3.65
N ALA A 98 24.19 -37.88 -4.35
CA ALA A 98 25.51 -38.10 -4.95
C ALA A 98 25.77 -37.17 -6.15
N LEU A 99 24.71 -36.67 -6.81
CA LEU A 99 24.79 -35.91 -8.04
C LEU A 99 25.35 -34.50 -7.79
N GLN A 100 26.49 -34.19 -8.42
CA GLN A 100 27.21 -32.92 -8.24
C GLN A 100 27.12 -32.01 -9.45
N SER A 101 27.12 -32.57 -10.65
CA SER A 101 27.02 -31.80 -11.90
C SER A 101 26.28 -32.55 -13.00
N ILE A 102 25.64 -31.77 -13.88
CA ILE A 102 24.96 -32.26 -15.07
C ILE A 102 25.49 -31.49 -16.27
N ASN A 103 25.90 -32.19 -17.32
CA ASN A 103 26.05 -31.58 -18.63
C ASN A 103 24.71 -31.65 -19.37
N ALA A 104 24.09 -30.49 -19.63
CA ALA A 104 22.82 -30.35 -20.33
C ALA A 104 22.85 -30.91 -21.77
N ASP A 105 24.01 -30.97 -22.40
CA ASP A 105 24.17 -31.54 -23.74
C ASP A 105 23.84 -33.05 -23.76
N ALA A 106 23.83 -33.70 -22.59
CA ALA A 106 23.33 -35.07 -22.40
C ALA A 106 21.89 -35.28 -22.87
N PHE A 107 21.09 -34.21 -22.89
CA PHE A 107 19.70 -34.24 -23.33
C PHE A 107 19.54 -33.79 -24.79
N GLY A 108 20.61 -33.35 -25.45
CA GLY A 108 20.58 -32.74 -26.79
C GLY A 108 20.15 -33.69 -27.92
N TYR A 109 20.36 -35.00 -27.76
CA TYR A 109 19.94 -36.02 -28.74
C TYR A 109 18.53 -36.59 -28.51
N LEU A 110 17.84 -36.17 -27.44
CA LEU A 110 16.53 -36.70 -27.04
C LEU A 110 15.38 -35.86 -27.64
N TYR A 111 15.11 -36.06 -28.94
CA TYR A 111 14.14 -35.23 -29.69
C TYR A 111 12.69 -35.34 -29.19
N ASN A 112 12.33 -36.44 -28.53
CA ASN A 112 11.00 -36.69 -27.98
C ASN A 112 10.85 -36.25 -26.52
N LEU A 113 11.91 -35.74 -25.89
CA LEU A 113 11.92 -35.40 -24.47
C LEU A 113 10.94 -34.26 -24.18
N GLY A 114 9.79 -34.60 -23.62
CA GLY A 114 8.73 -33.67 -23.24
C GLY A 114 8.85 -33.17 -21.80
N LYS A 115 9.44 -33.96 -20.90
CA LYS A 115 9.62 -33.59 -19.49
C LYS A 115 11.01 -33.97 -18.97
N LEU A 116 11.68 -33.00 -18.36
CA LEU A 116 12.93 -33.19 -17.62
C LEU A 116 12.76 -32.60 -16.22
N SER A 117 12.81 -33.46 -15.20
CA SER A 117 12.66 -33.06 -13.80
C SER A 117 13.85 -33.56 -13.00
N VAL A 118 14.55 -32.65 -12.34
CA VAL A 118 15.63 -32.95 -11.40
C VAL A 118 15.31 -32.24 -10.10
N SER A 119 15.04 -32.97 -9.03
CA SER A 119 14.65 -32.37 -7.75
C SER A 119 15.30 -33.07 -6.55
N GLY A 120 15.44 -32.36 -5.44
CA GLY A 120 15.98 -32.95 -4.21
C GLY A 120 17.44 -33.39 -4.28
N CYS A 121 18.19 -33.01 -5.33
CA CYS A 121 19.61 -33.34 -5.49
C CYS A 121 20.46 -32.24 -4.82
N LYS A 122 20.64 -32.31 -3.50
CA LYS A 122 21.18 -31.20 -2.69
C LYS A 122 22.60 -30.76 -3.06
N ASN A 123 23.41 -31.69 -3.55
CA ASN A 123 24.80 -31.41 -3.93
C ASN A 123 24.96 -30.98 -5.40
N LEU A 124 23.88 -30.94 -6.18
CA LEU A 124 23.92 -30.48 -7.56
C LEU A 124 24.05 -28.96 -7.58
N LYS A 125 25.28 -28.47 -7.83
CA LYS A 125 25.62 -27.05 -7.78
C LYS A 125 25.61 -26.36 -9.14
N GLU A 126 25.83 -27.12 -10.21
CA GLU A 126 26.04 -26.58 -11.56
C GLU A 126 25.46 -27.48 -12.64
N VAL A 127 24.82 -26.86 -13.63
CA VAL A 127 24.45 -27.47 -14.91
C VAL A 127 25.20 -26.74 -16.01
N THR A 128 26.11 -27.43 -16.68
CA THR A 128 26.90 -26.90 -17.80
C THR A 128 26.20 -27.19 -19.14
N GLY A 129 26.60 -26.53 -20.22
CA GLY A 129 26.00 -26.71 -21.53
C GLY A 129 24.69 -25.93 -21.70
N ILE A 130 23.88 -26.30 -22.70
CA ILE A 130 22.67 -25.56 -23.06
C ILE A 130 21.43 -26.46 -22.89
N LEU A 131 20.51 -26.02 -22.04
CA LEU A 131 19.19 -26.64 -21.92
C LEU A 131 18.22 -26.06 -22.96
N LEU A 132 17.12 -26.78 -23.22
CA LEU A 132 16.06 -26.42 -24.17
C LEU A 132 16.45 -26.43 -25.65
N ILE A 133 17.47 -27.21 -26.03
CA ILE A 133 17.79 -27.45 -27.46
C ILE A 133 16.66 -28.25 -28.14
N ASN A 134 16.00 -29.15 -27.41
CA ASN A 134 14.89 -30.00 -27.86
C ASN A 134 13.53 -29.51 -27.33
N ASN A 135 12.43 -29.98 -27.94
CA ASN A 135 11.04 -29.57 -27.68
C ASN A 135 10.47 -30.01 -26.30
N THR A 136 11.24 -29.79 -25.22
CA THR A 136 10.82 -30.03 -23.85
C THR A 136 9.71 -29.07 -23.46
N ARG A 137 8.63 -29.59 -22.86
CA ARG A 137 7.47 -28.81 -22.41
C ARG A 137 7.56 -28.43 -20.93
N ILE A 138 8.15 -29.32 -20.13
CA ILE A 138 8.29 -29.15 -18.68
C ILE A 138 9.76 -29.34 -18.30
N LEU A 139 10.33 -28.32 -17.68
CA LEU A 139 11.69 -28.32 -17.15
C LEU A 139 11.63 -27.95 -15.67
N THR A 140 12.13 -28.81 -14.78
CA THR A 140 12.13 -28.57 -13.33
C THR A 140 13.49 -28.91 -12.74
N PHE A 141 14.08 -27.96 -12.02
CA PHE A 141 15.37 -28.06 -11.36
C PHE A 141 15.26 -27.41 -9.97
N ASN A 142 14.92 -28.19 -8.94
CA ASN A 142 14.74 -27.71 -7.57
C ASN A 142 15.77 -28.40 -6.66
N ASN A 143 16.99 -27.89 -6.64
CA ASN A 143 18.19 -28.54 -6.12
C ASN A 143 19.05 -27.54 -5.32
N GLY A 144 20.39 -27.64 -5.42
CA GLY A 144 21.34 -26.72 -4.80
C GLY A 144 22.06 -25.81 -5.80
N LEU A 145 21.43 -25.46 -6.93
CA LEU A 145 22.12 -24.71 -7.99
C LEU A 145 22.53 -23.32 -7.51
N VAL A 146 23.80 -22.96 -7.71
CA VAL A 146 24.34 -21.63 -7.32
C VAL A 146 24.31 -20.64 -8.50
N ARG A 147 24.24 -21.16 -9.73
CA ARG A 147 24.22 -20.37 -10.96
C ARG A 147 23.08 -20.80 -11.85
N MET A 148 22.46 -19.83 -12.51
CA MET A 148 21.42 -20.09 -13.51
C MET A 148 22.03 -20.75 -14.76
N PRO A 149 21.54 -21.92 -15.20
CA PRO A 149 21.98 -22.56 -16.44
C PRO A 149 21.59 -21.76 -17.68
N THR A 150 22.28 -21.99 -18.79
CA THR A 150 21.92 -21.38 -20.07
C THR A 150 20.75 -22.11 -20.71
N LEU A 151 19.70 -21.34 -21.02
CA LEU A 151 18.50 -21.77 -21.73
C LEU A 151 18.45 -21.09 -23.11
N GLU A 152 18.40 -21.89 -24.18
CA GLU A 152 18.30 -21.36 -25.54
C GLU A 152 17.27 -22.14 -26.35
N MET A 153 16.24 -21.44 -26.84
CA MET A 153 15.25 -22.04 -27.73
C MET A 153 15.59 -21.75 -29.19
N THR A 154 15.75 -22.82 -29.98
CA THR A 154 15.99 -22.71 -31.42
C THR A 154 14.68 -22.50 -32.19
N PRO A 155 14.70 -21.98 -33.44
CA PRO A 155 13.52 -21.83 -34.30
C PRO A 155 12.76 -23.14 -34.60
N ARG A 156 13.35 -24.31 -34.26
CA ARG A 156 12.68 -25.61 -34.36
C ARG A 156 11.56 -25.77 -33.33
N HIS A 157 11.57 -24.97 -32.26
CA HIS A 157 10.51 -24.93 -31.26
C HIS A 157 9.25 -24.32 -31.84
N ARG A 158 8.27 -25.19 -32.17
CA ARG A 158 6.97 -24.75 -32.69
C ARG A 158 5.97 -24.32 -31.61
N LEU A 159 6.20 -24.75 -30.37
CA LEU A 159 5.29 -24.56 -29.25
C LEU A 159 6.03 -23.92 -28.07
N ALA A 160 5.32 -23.09 -27.31
CA ALA A 160 5.83 -22.56 -26.05
C ALA A 160 5.90 -23.66 -24.99
N MET A 161 6.87 -23.56 -24.09
CA MET A 161 6.95 -24.40 -22.91
C MET A 161 5.77 -24.14 -21.97
N GLU A 162 5.35 -25.16 -21.24
CA GLU A 162 4.32 -25.00 -20.22
C GLU A 162 4.93 -24.41 -18.93
N VAL A 163 6.04 -24.98 -18.46
CA VAL A 163 6.69 -24.59 -17.21
C VAL A 163 8.21 -24.74 -17.31
N ILE A 164 8.92 -23.69 -16.90
CA ILE A 164 10.34 -23.71 -16.57
C ILE A 164 10.44 -23.38 -15.07
N ASP A 165 10.94 -24.32 -14.28
CA ASP A 165 10.98 -24.21 -12.82
C ASP A 165 12.40 -24.37 -12.30
N PHE A 166 12.95 -23.27 -11.79
CA PHE A 166 14.23 -23.19 -11.09
C PHE A 166 14.02 -22.64 -9.66
N SER A 167 12.84 -22.84 -9.10
CA SER A 167 12.54 -22.42 -7.73
C SER A 167 13.26 -23.29 -6.71
N TYR A 168 13.47 -22.75 -5.50
CA TYR A 168 14.15 -23.46 -4.40
C TYR A 168 15.57 -23.92 -4.76
N ASN A 169 16.38 -23.00 -5.30
CA ASN A 169 17.84 -23.18 -5.43
C ASN A 169 18.57 -22.05 -4.67
N HIS A 170 19.86 -21.90 -4.91
CA HIS A 170 20.74 -20.90 -4.33
C HIS A 170 21.31 -19.95 -5.40
N ILE A 171 20.51 -19.64 -6.42
CA ILE A 171 20.97 -18.81 -7.54
C ILE A 171 21.14 -17.36 -7.04
N GLU A 172 22.38 -16.85 -7.12
CA GLU A 172 22.69 -15.50 -6.60
C GLU A 172 22.55 -14.37 -7.64
N TYR A 173 22.71 -14.68 -8.93
CA TYR A 173 22.78 -13.68 -9.99
C TYR A 173 22.14 -14.18 -11.30
N LEU A 174 21.42 -13.27 -11.97
CA LEU A 174 20.94 -13.45 -13.35
C LEU A 174 21.61 -12.41 -14.26
N GLY A 175 22.31 -12.87 -15.29
CA GLY A 175 23.17 -12.04 -16.13
C GLY A 175 23.19 -12.44 -17.60
N ASP A 176 23.82 -11.60 -18.43
CA ASP A 176 23.68 -11.58 -19.89
C ASP A 176 23.85 -12.95 -20.55
N GLY A 177 22.88 -13.29 -21.42
CA GLY A 177 22.96 -14.46 -22.30
C GLY A 177 22.54 -15.79 -21.68
N GLN A 178 22.09 -15.83 -20.42
CA GLN A 178 21.55 -17.04 -19.79
C GLN A 178 20.19 -17.46 -20.35
N LEU A 179 19.35 -16.52 -20.78
CA LEU A 179 18.06 -16.80 -21.43
C LEU A 179 18.08 -16.23 -22.84
N ARG A 180 17.92 -17.09 -23.85
CA ARG A 180 17.96 -16.70 -25.27
C ARG A 180 16.69 -17.13 -25.99
N ALA A 181 15.85 -16.15 -26.34
CA ALA A 181 14.60 -16.35 -27.06
C ALA A 181 13.65 -17.38 -26.41
N VAL A 182 13.61 -17.42 -25.08
CA VAL A 182 12.85 -18.42 -24.32
C VAL A 182 11.36 -18.08 -24.33
N HIS A 183 10.53 -19.03 -24.75
CA HIS A 183 9.07 -18.92 -24.84
C HIS A 183 8.42 -19.92 -23.89
N ALA A 184 7.83 -19.43 -22.80
CA ALA A 184 7.21 -20.28 -21.77
C ALA A 184 5.92 -19.66 -21.23
N ASN A 185 4.95 -20.49 -20.82
CA ASN A 185 3.78 -19.99 -20.13
C ASN A 185 4.14 -19.54 -18.70
N LYS A 186 4.93 -20.33 -17.96
CA LYS A 186 5.40 -19.98 -16.62
C LYS A 186 6.90 -20.17 -16.48
N ILE A 187 7.57 -19.21 -15.87
CA ILE A 187 8.97 -19.31 -15.43
C ILE A 187 9.05 -18.98 -13.94
N ARG A 188 9.61 -19.92 -13.17
CA ARG A 188 9.75 -19.81 -11.72
C ARG A 188 11.21 -19.70 -11.32
N LEU A 189 11.52 -18.59 -10.67
CA LEU A 189 12.83 -18.26 -10.09
C LEU A 189 12.68 -17.82 -8.64
N ASN A 190 11.53 -18.12 -8.02
CA ASN A 190 11.24 -17.80 -6.64
C ASN A 190 12.01 -18.69 -5.66
N ASN A 191 12.16 -18.22 -4.41
CA ASN A 191 12.90 -18.93 -3.36
C ASN A 191 14.34 -19.23 -3.80
N ASN A 192 15.04 -18.19 -4.24
CA ASN A 192 16.47 -18.21 -4.54
C ASN A 192 17.18 -17.13 -3.70
N ASP A 193 18.50 -17.03 -3.87
CA ASP A 193 19.35 -16.07 -3.17
C ASP A 193 19.72 -14.89 -4.09
N LEU A 194 18.82 -14.51 -5.02
CA LEU A 194 19.12 -13.48 -6.02
C LEU A 194 19.44 -12.15 -5.34
N ARG A 195 20.57 -11.54 -5.72
CA ARG A 195 21.00 -10.21 -5.24
C ARG A 195 20.82 -9.12 -6.28
N GLU A 196 21.09 -9.47 -7.54
CA GLU A 196 21.08 -8.54 -8.67
C GLU A 196 20.65 -9.25 -9.97
N ILE A 197 19.92 -8.51 -10.82
CA ILE A 197 19.54 -8.93 -12.18
C ILE A 197 20.10 -7.92 -13.19
N GLY A 198 20.86 -8.44 -14.15
CA GLY A 198 21.53 -7.68 -15.21
C GLY A 198 20.59 -7.15 -16.31
N SER A 199 21.17 -6.43 -17.27
CA SER A 199 20.47 -5.84 -18.42
C SER A 199 20.08 -6.88 -19.48
N HIS A 200 18.99 -6.65 -20.21
CA HIS A 200 18.59 -7.42 -21.39
C HIS A 200 18.45 -8.95 -21.18
N ILE A 201 18.36 -9.42 -19.94
CA ILE A 201 18.32 -10.85 -19.61
C ILE A 201 17.11 -11.57 -20.22
N PHE A 202 15.99 -10.85 -20.39
CA PHE A 202 14.77 -11.38 -20.98
C PHE A 202 14.56 -10.96 -22.44
N ALA A 203 15.62 -10.53 -23.14
CA ALA A 203 15.52 -10.12 -24.54
C ALA A 203 14.96 -11.23 -25.43
N ASN A 204 14.03 -10.88 -26.31
CA ASN A 204 13.28 -11.79 -27.18
C ASN A 204 12.48 -12.88 -26.45
N CYS A 205 12.39 -12.85 -25.12
CA CYS A 205 11.65 -13.86 -24.36
C CYS A 205 10.15 -13.55 -24.30
N ARG A 206 9.33 -14.59 -24.15
CA ARG A 206 7.87 -14.49 -24.16
C ARG A 206 7.28 -15.30 -23.00
N PHE A 207 6.73 -14.61 -22.01
CA PHE A 207 6.21 -15.23 -20.78
C PHE A 207 4.75 -14.85 -20.49
N SER A 208 3.93 -15.81 -20.01
CA SER A 208 2.66 -15.42 -19.39
C SER A 208 2.84 -15.07 -17.91
N LEU A 209 3.78 -15.70 -17.21
CA LEU A 209 4.04 -15.50 -15.79
C LEU A 209 5.53 -15.64 -15.50
N LEU A 210 6.13 -14.63 -14.86
CA LEU A 210 7.48 -14.63 -14.33
C LEU A 210 7.44 -14.43 -12.81
N GLU A 211 7.82 -15.47 -12.07
CA GLU A 211 7.87 -15.50 -10.61
C GLU A 211 9.31 -15.27 -10.14
N LEU A 212 9.60 -14.08 -9.62
CA LEU A 212 10.87 -13.67 -9.00
C LEU A 212 10.70 -13.39 -7.49
N ASN A 213 9.54 -13.73 -6.93
CA ASN A 213 9.21 -13.52 -5.53
C ASN A 213 10.09 -14.36 -4.58
N ASP A 214 10.09 -14.04 -3.29
CA ASP A 214 10.88 -14.76 -2.27
C ASP A 214 12.40 -14.75 -2.56
N ASN A 215 12.91 -13.61 -3.03
CA ASN A 215 14.33 -13.33 -3.18
C ASN A 215 14.68 -12.13 -2.31
N LEU A 216 14.86 -12.36 -1.00
CA LEU A 216 14.91 -11.30 0.01
C LEU A 216 16.12 -10.36 -0.15
N GLU A 217 17.23 -10.86 -0.70
CA GLU A 217 18.43 -10.05 -0.95
C GLU A 217 18.40 -9.31 -2.29
N LEU A 218 17.35 -9.50 -3.11
CA LEU A 218 17.25 -8.88 -4.43
C LEU A 218 16.97 -7.39 -4.28
N LYS A 219 18.03 -6.58 -4.43
CA LYS A 219 17.96 -5.12 -4.25
C LYS A 219 18.07 -4.36 -5.56
N ARG A 220 18.80 -4.89 -6.52
CA ARG A 220 19.15 -4.17 -7.76
C ARG A 220 18.59 -4.89 -8.98
N LEU A 221 17.80 -4.15 -9.73
CA LEU A 221 17.38 -4.51 -11.08
C LEU A 221 17.97 -3.45 -12.01
N SER A 222 18.70 -3.87 -13.04
CA SER A 222 19.15 -2.94 -14.09
C SER A 222 17.95 -2.22 -14.72
N ILE A 223 18.10 -0.95 -15.12
CA ILE A 223 17.05 -0.18 -15.80
C ILE A 223 16.56 -0.87 -17.09
N ASP A 224 17.44 -1.66 -17.72
CA ASP A 224 17.19 -2.42 -18.94
C ASP A 224 16.95 -3.91 -18.69
N THR A 225 16.65 -4.33 -17.45
CA THR A 225 16.39 -5.75 -17.09
C THR A 225 15.36 -6.39 -18.02
N PHE A 226 14.24 -5.70 -18.26
CA PHE A 226 13.14 -6.17 -19.10
C PHE A 226 13.19 -5.61 -20.53
N ALA A 227 14.27 -4.89 -20.90
CA ALA A 227 14.39 -4.30 -22.22
C ALA A 227 14.50 -5.38 -23.31
N GLY A 228 13.65 -5.27 -24.33
CA GLY A 228 13.59 -6.22 -25.44
C GLY A 228 12.76 -7.48 -25.15
N ILE A 229 12.06 -7.58 -24.01
CA ILE A 229 11.12 -8.67 -23.76
C ILE A 229 9.97 -8.64 -24.77
N SER A 230 9.67 -9.77 -25.41
CA SER A 230 8.65 -9.86 -26.47
C SER A 230 7.23 -9.77 -25.90
N PHE A 231 7.01 -10.34 -24.71
CA PHE A 231 5.73 -10.32 -24.01
C PHE A 231 5.90 -10.79 -22.58
N ILE A 232 5.24 -10.10 -21.65
CA ILE A 232 5.06 -10.55 -20.27
C ILE A 232 3.65 -10.18 -19.83
N LYS A 233 2.88 -11.16 -19.35
CA LYS A 233 1.50 -10.91 -18.87
C LYS A 233 1.46 -10.62 -17.36
N LEU A 234 2.14 -11.43 -16.54
CA LEU A 234 2.20 -11.25 -15.09
C LEU A 234 3.64 -11.30 -14.59
N LEU A 235 4.00 -10.36 -13.71
CA LEU A 235 5.27 -10.29 -13.01
C LEU A 235 5.04 -10.33 -11.49
N ASP A 236 5.71 -11.25 -10.78
CA ASP A 236 5.69 -11.33 -9.33
C ASP A 236 7.09 -11.06 -8.76
N LEU A 237 7.22 -9.95 -8.05
CA LEU A 237 8.41 -9.49 -7.35
C LEU A 237 8.17 -9.37 -5.83
N SER A 238 7.13 -10.06 -5.32
CA SER A 238 6.78 -10.02 -3.90
C SER A 238 7.90 -10.55 -3.01
N ARG A 239 8.06 -10.03 -1.79
CA ARG A 239 9.14 -10.42 -0.85
C ARG A 239 10.53 -10.28 -1.49
N THR A 240 10.82 -9.09 -1.98
CA THR A 240 12.14 -8.67 -2.49
C THR A 240 12.53 -7.33 -1.87
N GLY A 241 13.83 -7.02 -1.84
CA GLY A 241 14.37 -5.77 -1.30
C GLY A 241 14.55 -4.67 -2.35
N ILE A 242 13.82 -4.71 -3.46
CA ILE A 242 13.98 -3.73 -4.55
C ILE A 242 13.54 -2.34 -4.10
N THR A 243 14.31 -1.32 -4.49
CA THR A 243 13.98 0.09 -4.19
C THR A 243 13.24 0.79 -5.33
N GLU A 244 13.36 0.25 -6.55
CA GLU A 244 12.76 0.80 -7.77
C GLU A 244 12.34 -0.33 -8.73
N LEU A 245 11.31 -0.07 -9.52
CA LEU A 245 10.83 -1.00 -10.55
C LEU A 245 11.19 -0.46 -11.94
N PRO A 246 12.09 -1.11 -12.71
CA PRO A 246 12.39 -0.72 -14.08
C PRO A 246 11.18 -1.00 -14.99
N THR A 247 10.77 0.00 -15.78
CA THR A 247 9.57 -0.09 -16.62
C THR A 247 9.84 -0.33 -18.11
N THR A 248 11.09 -0.22 -18.55
CA THR A 248 11.49 -0.45 -19.94
C THR A 248 11.10 -1.86 -20.37
N GLY A 249 10.23 -1.98 -21.37
CA GLY A 249 9.72 -3.27 -21.86
C GLY A 249 8.48 -3.82 -21.13
N LEU A 250 8.01 -3.18 -20.05
CA LEU A 250 6.85 -3.63 -19.27
C LEU A 250 5.51 -3.00 -19.69
N SER A 251 5.45 -2.29 -20.83
CA SER A 251 4.24 -1.54 -21.23
C SER A 251 2.98 -2.40 -21.36
N ARG A 252 3.11 -3.65 -21.81
CA ARG A 252 1.99 -4.59 -22.02
C ARG A 252 1.69 -5.48 -20.82
N LEU A 253 2.31 -5.24 -19.67
CA LEU A 253 2.07 -6.02 -18.45
C LEU A 253 0.61 -5.89 -18.01
N GLU A 254 -0.06 -7.01 -17.73
CA GLU A 254 -1.46 -7.03 -17.25
C GLU A 254 -1.56 -7.21 -15.74
N GLY A 255 -0.61 -7.91 -15.13
CA GLY A 255 -0.57 -8.23 -13.71
C GLY A 255 0.77 -7.91 -13.06
N LEU A 256 0.76 -7.22 -11.93
CA LEU A 256 1.97 -6.92 -11.16
C LEU A 256 1.77 -7.24 -9.68
N LYS A 257 2.68 -7.99 -9.07
CA LYS A 257 2.66 -8.27 -7.64
C LYS A 257 3.96 -7.82 -6.98
N LEU A 258 3.81 -7.03 -5.93
CA LEU A 258 4.82 -6.36 -5.12
C LEU A 258 4.35 -6.38 -3.66
N LYS A 259 3.95 -7.56 -3.17
CA LYS A 259 3.62 -7.74 -1.75
C LYS A 259 4.90 -7.82 -0.93
N ASP A 260 4.89 -7.28 0.28
CA ASP A 260 6.01 -7.35 1.20
C ASP A 260 7.33 -6.86 0.57
N THR A 261 7.27 -5.84 -0.29
CA THR A 261 8.40 -5.14 -0.91
C THR A 261 8.56 -3.79 -0.22
N GLU A 262 9.03 -3.81 1.02
CA GLU A 262 8.99 -2.64 1.93
C GLU A 262 9.89 -1.47 1.48
N ASP A 263 11.00 -1.79 0.81
CA ASP A 263 11.95 -0.78 0.34
C ASP A 263 11.45 -0.02 -0.91
N LEU A 264 10.42 -0.55 -1.59
CA LEU A 264 9.81 0.09 -2.76
C LEU A 264 8.81 1.17 -2.34
N LYS A 265 9.31 2.35 -1.99
CA LYS A 265 8.48 3.44 -1.46
C LYS A 265 7.75 4.24 -2.52
N LYS A 266 8.32 4.36 -3.73
CA LYS A 266 7.77 5.14 -4.85
C LYS A 266 7.55 4.23 -6.06
N LEU A 267 6.39 4.37 -6.69
CA LEU A 267 6.06 3.66 -7.92
C LEU A 267 6.43 4.48 -9.16
N PRO A 268 6.70 3.81 -10.30
CA PRO A 268 6.86 4.50 -11.57
C PRO A 268 5.51 5.10 -12.04
N PRO A 269 5.55 6.05 -13.01
CA PRO A 269 4.34 6.66 -13.56
C PRO A 269 3.37 5.61 -14.11
N ILE A 270 2.07 5.78 -13.82
CA ILE A 270 1.03 4.82 -14.24
C ILE A 270 0.97 4.63 -15.77
N LEU A 271 1.33 5.66 -16.55
CA LEU A 271 1.39 5.61 -18.01
C LEU A 271 2.53 4.74 -18.55
N ALA A 272 3.43 4.25 -17.70
CA ALA A 272 4.40 3.24 -18.09
C ALA A 272 3.74 1.90 -18.46
N PHE A 273 2.50 1.65 -18.00
CA PHE A 273 1.76 0.41 -18.24
C PHE A 273 0.48 0.69 -19.03
N THR A 274 0.43 0.26 -20.29
CA THR A 274 -0.74 0.47 -21.17
C THR A 274 -1.82 -0.57 -20.98
N SER A 275 -1.49 -1.77 -20.49
CA SER A 275 -2.39 -2.93 -20.44
C SER A 275 -2.67 -3.49 -19.04
N LEU A 276 -2.31 -2.74 -17.99
CA LEU A 276 -2.44 -3.16 -16.60
C LEU A 276 -3.91 -3.42 -16.23
N LYS A 277 -4.19 -4.52 -15.53
CA LYS A 277 -5.54 -4.92 -15.09
C LYS A 277 -5.61 -5.17 -13.59
N LYS A 278 -4.57 -5.78 -13.03
CA LYS A 278 -4.53 -6.16 -11.62
C LYS A 278 -3.16 -5.89 -11.01
N VAL A 279 -3.15 -5.28 -9.83
CA VAL A 279 -1.93 -5.08 -9.05
C VAL A 279 -2.13 -5.46 -7.60
N GLU A 280 -1.09 -6.00 -6.99
CA GLU A 280 -1.05 -6.32 -5.56
C GLU A 280 0.21 -5.68 -4.96
N PHE A 281 0.06 -4.57 -4.26
CA PHE A 281 1.14 -3.78 -3.65
C PHE A 281 1.30 -4.08 -2.15
N THR A 282 2.35 -3.51 -1.56
CA THR A 282 2.59 -3.53 -0.11
C THR A 282 1.78 -2.46 0.62
N TYR A 283 1.74 -1.23 0.08
CA TYR A 283 1.16 -0.07 0.75
C TYR A 283 -0.19 0.37 0.15
N PRO A 284 -1.22 0.69 0.97
CA PRO A 284 -2.52 1.16 0.46
C PRO A 284 -2.43 2.45 -0.36
N TYR A 285 -1.51 3.35 -0.02
CA TYR A 285 -1.32 4.62 -0.74
C TYR A 285 -0.85 4.45 -2.18
N HIS A 286 -0.17 3.34 -2.51
CA HIS A 286 0.17 3.04 -3.89
C HIS A 286 -1.07 2.87 -4.77
N CYS A 287 -2.19 2.36 -4.22
CA CYS A 287 -3.46 2.30 -4.95
C CYS A 287 -4.11 3.67 -5.18
N CYS A 288 -3.75 4.70 -4.39
CA CYS A 288 -4.29 6.05 -4.59
C CYS A 288 -3.85 6.68 -5.92
N LEU A 289 -2.75 6.23 -6.52
CA LEU A 289 -2.30 6.67 -7.85
C LEU A 289 -3.38 6.49 -8.92
N PHE A 290 -4.10 5.37 -8.89
CA PHE A 290 -5.18 5.11 -9.85
C PHE A 290 -6.42 5.96 -9.58
N LYS A 291 -6.67 6.34 -8.32
CA LYS A 291 -7.75 7.27 -7.93
C LYS A 291 -7.47 8.69 -8.45
N TYR A 292 -6.20 9.11 -8.46
CA TYR A 292 -5.76 10.41 -8.96
C TYR A 292 -5.20 10.36 -10.39
N ALA A 293 -5.61 9.37 -11.18
CA ALA A 293 -5.09 9.15 -12.53
C ALA A 293 -5.21 10.39 -13.43
N SER A 294 -6.31 11.15 -13.35
CA SER A 294 -6.47 12.39 -14.13
C SER A 294 -5.36 13.41 -13.85
N LYS A 295 -4.94 13.55 -12.59
CA LYS A 295 -3.84 14.42 -12.19
C LYS A 295 -2.49 13.88 -12.67
N GLU A 296 -2.24 12.59 -12.50
CA GLU A 296 -1.02 11.92 -13.00
C GLU A 296 -0.88 12.03 -14.53
N ILE A 297 -1.99 11.93 -15.27
CA ILE A 297 -2.00 12.11 -16.72
C ILE A 297 -1.69 13.57 -17.09
N SER A 298 -2.24 14.54 -16.35
CA SER A 298 -1.99 15.97 -16.63
C SER A 298 -0.55 16.41 -16.35
N THR A 299 0.15 15.71 -15.45
CA THR A 299 1.56 15.97 -15.10
C THR A 299 2.54 15.12 -15.89
N ALA A 300 2.04 14.16 -16.67
CA ALA A 300 2.87 13.30 -17.50
C ALA A 300 3.61 14.11 -18.57
N GLY A 301 4.94 14.09 -18.52
CA GLY A 301 5.78 14.70 -19.54
C GLY A 301 5.71 13.98 -20.89
N GLU A 302 6.42 14.52 -21.88
CA GLU A 302 6.44 14.04 -23.27
C GLU A 302 6.81 12.55 -23.42
N MET A 303 7.56 12.00 -22.45
CA MET A 303 8.03 10.62 -22.42
C MET A 303 6.93 9.57 -22.58
N TYR A 304 5.71 9.83 -22.10
CA TYR A 304 4.61 8.86 -22.09
C TYR A 304 3.48 9.18 -23.09
N THR A 305 3.69 10.16 -23.97
CA THR A 305 2.70 10.59 -24.98
C THR A 305 2.20 9.44 -25.86
N LYS A 306 3.10 8.60 -26.37
CA LYS A 306 2.75 7.42 -27.17
C LYS A 306 1.87 6.42 -26.41
N ASN A 307 2.21 6.16 -25.15
CA ASN A 307 1.45 5.25 -24.30
C ASN A 307 0.05 5.82 -24.00
N LEU A 308 -0.03 7.13 -23.76
CA LEU A 308 -1.29 7.84 -23.56
C LEU A 308 -2.20 7.72 -24.79
N GLU A 309 -1.65 7.95 -25.99
CA GLU A 309 -2.39 7.82 -27.24
C GLU A 309 -2.83 6.38 -27.52
N GLU A 310 -1.97 5.39 -27.25
CA GLU A 310 -2.30 3.97 -27.38
C GLU A 310 -3.52 3.60 -26.51
N ILE A 311 -3.49 3.96 -25.23
CA ILE A 311 -4.60 3.70 -24.30
C ILE A 311 -5.85 4.42 -24.80
N ARG A 312 -5.75 5.72 -25.09
CA ARG A 312 -6.90 6.54 -25.54
C ARG A 312 -7.57 5.93 -26.76
N ASN A 313 -6.79 5.57 -27.78
CA ASN A 313 -7.33 5.00 -29.02
C ASN A 313 -8.02 3.66 -28.73
N ARG A 314 -7.39 2.78 -27.95
CA ARG A 314 -7.97 1.48 -27.58
C ARG A 314 -9.29 1.64 -26.84
N GLU A 315 -9.32 2.47 -25.80
CA GLU A 315 -10.53 2.66 -24.98
C GLU A 315 -11.66 3.32 -25.78
N CYS A 316 -11.33 4.24 -26.69
CA CYS A 316 -12.34 4.90 -27.52
C CYS A 316 -12.89 4.01 -28.63
N SER A 317 -12.05 3.20 -29.28
CA SER A 317 -12.52 2.17 -30.22
C SER A 317 -13.42 1.13 -29.54
N ALA A 318 -13.09 0.74 -28.31
CA ALA A 318 -13.94 -0.17 -27.53
C ALA A 318 -15.32 0.43 -27.21
N LYS A 319 -15.40 1.74 -26.93
CA LYS A 319 -16.66 2.46 -26.66
C LYS A 319 -17.49 2.72 -27.93
N SER A 320 -16.88 2.92 -29.10
CA SER A 320 -17.58 3.20 -30.36
C SER A 320 -18.20 1.95 -31.00
N THR A 321 -17.52 0.80 -30.91
CA THR A 321 -17.92 -0.46 -31.58
C THR A 321 -19.36 -0.91 -31.25
N PRO A 322 -19.83 -0.88 -29.98
CA PRO A 322 -21.21 -1.22 -29.66
C PRO A 322 -22.24 -0.21 -30.18
N LYS A 323 -21.91 1.09 -30.22
CA LYS A 323 -22.80 2.15 -30.73
C LYS A 323 -23.01 2.00 -32.23
N LEU A 324 -21.93 1.77 -32.98
CA LEU A 324 -21.99 1.52 -34.42
C LEU A 324 -22.81 0.25 -34.72
N ASN A 325 -22.58 -0.83 -33.96
CA ASN A 325 -23.37 -2.06 -34.09
C ASN A 325 -24.86 -1.89 -33.73
N ARG A 326 -25.22 -0.90 -32.89
CA ARG A 326 -26.62 -0.56 -32.59
C ARG A 326 -27.26 0.30 -33.69
N LEU A 327 -26.52 1.26 -34.24
CA LEU A 327 -26.97 2.10 -35.36
C LEU A 327 -27.21 1.24 -36.61
N ARG A 328 -26.26 0.37 -36.97
CA ARG A 328 -26.40 -0.58 -38.08
C ARG A 328 -27.62 -1.49 -37.93
N ARG A 329 -27.91 -1.95 -36.71
CA ARG A 329 -29.13 -2.73 -36.40
C ARG A 329 -30.42 -1.93 -36.50
N ARG A 330 -30.38 -0.61 -36.28
CA ARG A 330 -31.55 0.28 -36.41
C ARG A 330 -31.87 0.57 -37.87
N PHE A 331 -30.87 0.96 -38.67
CA PHE A 331 -31.04 1.17 -40.11
C PHE A 331 -31.55 -0.09 -40.82
N ALA A 332 -30.99 -1.27 -40.52
CA ALA A 332 -31.49 -2.55 -41.06
C ALA A 332 -32.94 -2.89 -40.66
N ARG A 333 -33.54 -2.16 -39.69
CA ARG A 333 -34.93 -2.35 -39.24
C ARG A 333 -35.89 -1.34 -39.89
N THR A 334 -35.46 -0.11 -40.11
CA THR A 334 -36.27 0.97 -40.72
C THR A 334 -36.48 0.74 -42.23
N ASP A 335 -35.50 0.14 -42.90
CA ASP A 335 -35.53 -0.18 -44.34
C ASP A 335 -36.60 -1.24 -44.71
N ARG A 336 -37.32 -1.79 -43.72
CA ARG A 336 -38.40 -2.77 -43.94
C ARG A 336 -39.81 -2.18 -43.91
N SER A 337 -39.99 -0.89 -43.60
CA SER A 337 -41.34 -0.34 -43.34
C SER A 337 -41.85 0.73 -44.31
N ILE A 338 -41.18 1.01 -45.43
CA ILE A 338 -41.67 1.98 -46.42
C ILE A 338 -41.72 1.29 -47.80
N LEU A 339 -42.84 0.63 -48.08
CA LEU A 339 -43.19 0.08 -49.40
C LEU A 339 -44.71 0.17 -49.55
N LEU A 340 -45.26 1.35 -49.81
CA LEU A 340 -46.52 1.46 -50.55
C LEU A 340 -46.45 2.70 -51.46
N PRO A 341 -46.63 2.55 -52.79
CA PRO A 341 -46.35 3.60 -53.75
C PRO A 341 -47.62 4.39 -54.10
N GLN A 342 -47.51 5.72 -54.23
CA GLN A 342 -48.54 6.47 -54.92
C GLN A 342 -48.02 7.69 -55.71
N GLU A 343 -48.42 7.70 -56.97
CA GLU A 343 -48.33 8.76 -57.97
C GLU A 343 -48.85 10.13 -57.48
N SER A 344 -48.08 11.20 -57.72
CA SER A 344 -48.38 12.26 -58.72
C SER A 344 -48.16 13.72 -58.28
N ARG A 345 -47.47 14.42 -59.19
CA ARG A 345 -47.68 15.79 -59.69
C ARG A 345 -47.12 16.98 -58.90
N GLU A 346 -45.99 17.43 -59.43
CA GLU A 346 -45.27 18.70 -59.25
C GLU A 346 -46.17 19.95 -59.26
N ASN A 347 -46.01 20.79 -58.24
CA ASN A 347 -46.13 22.24 -58.31
C ASN A 347 -45.13 22.87 -57.32
N PRO A 348 -44.54 24.04 -57.62
CA PRO A 348 -43.28 24.48 -57.03
C PRO A 348 -43.50 25.22 -55.69
N LEU A 349 -42.82 24.77 -54.64
CA LEU A 349 -42.92 25.32 -53.28
C LEU A 349 -41.94 26.47 -53.01
N ASP A 350 -42.44 27.42 -52.22
CA ASP A 350 -41.95 28.77 -51.95
C ASP A 350 -41.10 28.81 -50.67
N PHE A 351 -40.22 29.82 -50.53
CA PHE A 351 -39.18 29.91 -49.48
C PHE A 351 -39.75 29.97 -48.04
N SER A 352 -41.05 30.21 -47.88
CA SER A 352 -41.74 30.21 -46.58
C SER A 352 -41.76 28.81 -45.93
N ASP A 353 -41.74 27.73 -46.70
CA ASP A 353 -41.80 26.36 -46.18
C ASP A 353 -40.47 25.95 -45.51
N LEU A 354 -39.36 26.56 -45.94
CA LEU A 354 -38.03 26.29 -45.40
C LEU A 354 -37.88 26.80 -43.94
N LEU A 355 -38.49 27.94 -43.61
CA LEU A 355 -38.43 28.47 -42.24
C LEU A 355 -39.29 27.65 -41.27
N GLN A 356 -40.46 27.16 -41.71
CA GLN A 356 -41.29 26.28 -40.89
C GLN A 356 -40.59 24.95 -40.58
N TRP A 357 -39.75 24.46 -41.51
CA TRP A 357 -38.97 23.25 -41.28
C TRP A 357 -37.92 23.42 -40.17
N PHE A 358 -37.19 24.54 -40.15
CA PHE A 358 -36.18 24.78 -39.12
C PHE A 358 -36.79 24.91 -37.71
N ASP A 359 -37.96 25.55 -37.59
CA ASP A 359 -38.66 25.66 -36.29
C ASP A 359 -39.23 24.32 -35.82
N SER A 360 -39.64 23.45 -36.76
CA SER A 360 -40.12 22.08 -36.48
C SER A 360 -39.04 21.16 -35.90
N VAL A 361 -37.82 21.19 -36.47
CA VAL A 361 -36.70 20.34 -36.00
C VAL A 361 -36.29 20.67 -34.56
N ASN A 362 -36.31 21.96 -34.19
CA ASN A 362 -36.02 22.37 -32.81
C ASN A 362 -37.15 22.04 -31.82
N ALA A 363 -38.39 21.96 -32.28
CA ALA A 363 -39.54 21.62 -31.44
C ALA A 363 -39.78 20.11 -31.27
N GLY A 364 -39.00 19.25 -31.94
CA GLY A 364 -38.94 17.81 -31.68
C GLY A 364 -40.16 17.00 -32.15
N ASN A 365 -41.04 17.58 -32.97
CA ASN A 365 -42.22 16.92 -33.51
C ASN A 365 -42.25 17.11 -35.03
N ILE A 366 -41.95 16.06 -35.80
CA ILE A 366 -42.78 15.51 -36.89
C ILE A 366 -41.97 14.50 -37.73
N THR A 367 -42.66 13.40 -38.02
CA THR A 367 -42.33 12.30 -38.92
C THR A 367 -42.46 12.74 -40.38
N ILE A 368 -41.39 12.58 -41.16
CA ILE A 368 -41.37 12.97 -42.56
C ILE A 368 -41.65 11.73 -43.43
N GLU A 369 -42.76 11.78 -44.16
CA GLU A 369 -43.01 10.97 -45.36
C GLU A 369 -42.44 11.76 -46.54
N ILE A 370 -41.44 11.21 -47.22
CA ILE A 370 -40.81 11.80 -48.41
C ILE A 370 -41.19 10.88 -49.58
N ASP A 371 -41.89 11.46 -50.55
CA ASP A 371 -42.19 10.85 -51.85
C ASP A 371 -40.96 10.89 -52.77
N ASP A 372 -40.77 9.77 -53.45
CA ASP A 372 -39.67 9.42 -54.33
C ASP A 372 -39.85 10.03 -55.73
N ASP A 373 -39.10 11.09 -56.09
CA ASP A 373 -38.71 11.31 -57.50
C ASP A 373 -37.48 12.23 -57.70
N TRP A 374 -36.44 12.07 -56.88
CA TRP A 374 -35.10 12.61 -57.19
C TRP A 374 -34.00 11.62 -56.83
N ASP A 375 -33.96 10.53 -57.58
CA ASP A 375 -32.94 9.48 -57.46
C ASP A 375 -31.65 9.90 -58.22
N THR A 376 -31.07 11.08 -57.92
CA THR A 376 -29.68 11.48 -58.22
C THR A 376 -29.37 12.93 -57.82
N LEU A 377 -29.08 13.18 -56.55
CA LEU A 377 -27.96 14.01 -56.06
C LEU A 377 -28.16 14.24 -54.56
N LEU A 378 -27.09 14.07 -53.78
CA LEU A 378 -27.00 14.29 -52.33
C LEU A 378 -27.43 13.08 -51.48
N GLU A 379 -26.76 11.94 -51.67
CA GLU A 379 -26.22 11.29 -50.48
C GLU A 379 -25.30 12.33 -49.82
N PRO A 380 -25.58 12.84 -48.61
CA PRO A 380 -24.49 13.37 -47.82
C PRO A 380 -23.63 12.14 -47.49
N GLU A 381 -22.59 11.91 -48.28
CA GLU A 381 -21.44 11.09 -47.91
C GLU A 381 -20.79 11.75 -46.68
N PHE A 382 -21.40 11.58 -45.52
CA PHE A 382 -20.61 11.54 -44.29
C PHE A 382 -19.84 10.23 -44.40
N GLU A 383 -18.57 10.31 -44.82
CA GLU A 383 -17.67 9.16 -44.78
C GLU A 383 -17.72 8.56 -43.36
N ASP A 384 -17.51 7.24 -43.22
CA ASP A 384 -17.43 6.55 -41.92
C ASP A 384 -16.46 7.26 -40.93
N ALA A 385 -15.52 8.04 -41.47
CA ALA A 385 -14.62 8.93 -40.74
C ALA A 385 -15.33 10.04 -39.94
N ASP A 386 -16.40 10.66 -40.47
CA ASP A 386 -17.06 11.83 -39.86
C ASP A 386 -17.99 11.44 -38.71
N VAL A 387 -18.71 10.33 -38.84
CA VAL A 387 -19.47 9.72 -37.73
C VAL A 387 -18.51 9.17 -36.66
N GLY A 388 -17.35 8.65 -37.10
CA GLY A 388 -16.23 8.32 -36.24
C GLY A 388 -15.76 9.53 -35.44
N LEU A 389 -15.54 10.67 -36.10
CA LEU A 389 -14.96 11.89 -35.53
C LEU A 389 -15.77 12.43 -34.36
N LEU A 390 -17.10 12.57 -34.51
CA LEU A 390 -17.99 13.11 -33.47
C LEU A 390 -18.06 12.19 -32.23
N THR A 391 -17.98 10.86 -32.44
CA THR A 391 -17.99 9.88 -31.35
C THR A 391 -16.63 9.73 -30.67
N THR A 392 -15.53 9.87 -31.41
CA THR A 392 -14.18 9.96 -30.83
C THR A 392 -14.00 11.25 -30.03
N PHE A 393 -14.56 12.39 -30.48
CA PHE A 393 -14.42 13.68 -29.80
C PHE A 393 -14.94 13.62 -28.35
N ASN A 394 -16.12 13.02 -28.13
CA ASN A 394 -16.72 12.87 -26.80
C ASN A 394 -16.02 11.84 -25.91
N CYS A 395 -15.25 10.90 -26.47
CA CYS A 395 -14.55 9.88 -25.69
C CYS A 395 -13.24 10.41 -25.07
N THR A 396 -12.68 11.49 -25.61
CA THR A 396 -11.30 11.92 -25.35
C THR A 396 -10.97 12.22 -23.89
N SER A 397 -11.84 12.89 -23.14
CA SER A 397 -11.44 13.50 -21.86
C SER A 397 -11.31 12.50 -20.70
N SER A 398 -12.24 11.54 -20.57
CA SER A 398 -12.26 10.63 -19.41
C SER A 398 -11.73 9.23 -19.70
N ALA A 399 -11.63 8.80 -20.97
CA ALA A 399 -11.41 7.38 -21.28
C ALA A 399 -10.12 6.79 -20.68
N VAL A 400 -9.02 7.56 -20.68
CA VAL A 400 -7.76 7.11 -20.07
C VAL A 400 -7.87 7.05 -18.55
N SER A 401 -8.52 8.04 -17.92
CA SER A 401 -8.76 8.03 -16.46
C SER A 401 -9.69 6.87 -16.06
N ASP A 402 -10.71 6.57 -16.85
CA ASP A 402 -11.63 5.45 -16.65
C ASP A 402 -10.88 4.12 -16.69
N PHE A 403 -9.93 3.96 -17.63
CA PHE A 403 -9.07 2.78 -17.72
C PHE A 403 -8.28 2.56 -16.43
N PHE A 404 -7.56 3.58 -15.94
CA PHE A 404 -6.80 3.45 -14.69
C PHE A 404 -7.70 3.24 -13.47
N ALA A 405 -8.87 3.87 -13.41
CA ALA A 405 -9.84 3.66 -12.35
C ALA A 405 -10.44 2.24 -12.35
N SER A 406 -10.40 1.53 -13.48
CA SER A 406 -10.89 0.14 -13.59
C SER A 406 -9.90 -0.92 -13.09
N ILE A 407 -8.64 -0.54 -12.79
CA ILE A 407 -7.60 -1.46 -12.35
C ILE A 407 -7.92 -2.00 -10.95
N GLN A 408 -7.87 -3.31 -10.81
CA GLN A 408 -8.03 -3.97 -9.52
C GLN A 408 -6.75 -3.84 -8.70
N CYS A 409 -6.78 -3.01 -7.65
CA CYS A 409 -5.63 -2.75 -6.79
C CYS A 409 -5.87 -3.26 -5.36
N THR A 410 -4.89 -3.94 -4.79
CA THR A 410 -4.88 -4.36 -3.37
C THR A 410 -3.52 -4.03 -2.72
N PRO A 411 -3.47 -3.66 -1.43
CA PRO A 411 -4.60 -3.39 -0.54
C PRO A 411 -5.30 -2.08 -0.91
N MET A 412 -6.63 -2.06 -0.85
CA MET A 412 -7.37 -0.81 -1.07
C MET A 412 -7.12 0.18 0.08
N PRO A 413 -7.20 1.49 -0.19
CA PRO A 413 -7.23 2.51 0.85
C PRO A 413 -8.27 2.20 1.92
N ASN A 414 -7.89 2.30 3.19
CA ASN A 414 -8.72 1.92 4.33
C ASN A 414 -9.20 3.16 5.11
N ALA A 415 -9.97 2.95 6.17
CA ALA A 415 -10.53 4.03 7.00
C ALA A 415 -9.48 4.92 7.67
N LEU A 416 -8.24 4.43 7.85
CA LEU A 416 -7.12 5.16 8.45
C LEU A 416 -6.33 5.97 7.40
N ASN A 417 -6.39 5.58 6.12
CA ASN A 417 -5.64 6.18 5.01
C ASN A 417 -6.53 6.45 3.77
N PRO A 418 -7.42 7.46 3.80
CA PRO A 418 -8.43 7.70 2.74
C PRO A 418 -7.91 8.41 1.47
N CYS A 419 -6.62 8.27 1.13
CA CYS A 419 -5.95 8.95 0.01
C CYS A 419 -5.94 10.50 0.05
N GLU A 420 -6.12 11.11 1.21
CA GLU A 420 -6.06 12.57 1.37
C GLU A 420 -4.67 13.06 1.83
N ASP A 421 -4.42 14.36 1.73
CA ASP A 421 -3.21 15.01 2.27
C ASP A 421 -3.07 14.84 3.79
N VAL A 422 -1.90 15.18 4.34
CA VAL A 422 -1.58 15.02 5.77
C VAL A 422 -2.68 15.63 6.65
N ILE A 423 -3.09 16.87 6.38
CA ILE A 423 -4.14 17.56 7.13
C ILE A 423 -5.53 17.38 6.50
N GLY A 424 -5.61 17.17 5.19
CA GLY A 424 -6.86 16.84 4.47
C GLY A 424 -7.67 18.06 4.02
N TYR A 425 -8.19 18.88 4.96
CA TYR A 425 -9.06 20.01 4.63
C TYR A 425 -8.32 21.33 4.42
N ASP A 426 -8.66 22.09 3.37
CA ASP A 426 -8.02 23.38 3.06
C ASP A 426 -8.06 24.40 4.21
N PHE A 427 -9.22 24.56 4.87
CA PHE A 427 -9.31 25.50 6.00
C PHE A 427 -8.43 25.07 7.18
N LEU A 428 -8.28 23.77 7.40
CA LEU A 428 -7.47 23.22 8.48
C LEU A 428 -5.97 23.43 8.20
N ARG A 429 -5.58 23.42 6.92
CA ARG A 429 -4.22 23.76 6.47
C ARG A 429 -3.84 25.20 6.79
N TRP A 430 -4.79 26.14 6.75
CA TRP A 430 -4.54 27.50 7.22
C TRP A 430 -4.57 27.59 8.75
N ALA A 431 -5.53 26.93 9.40
CA ALA A 431 -5.70 26.96 10.84
C ALA A 431 -4.48 26.38 11.58
N ILE A 432 -3.88 25.30 11.10
CA ILE A 432 -2.75 24.65 11.76
C ILE A 432 -1.56 25.60 11.92
N TRP A 433 -1.27 26.46 10.91
CA TRP A 433 -0.20 27.46 11.00
C TRP A 433 -0.41 28.44 12.14
N PHE A 434 -1.64 28.95 12.28
CA PHE A 434 -1.99 29.85 13.37
C PHE A 434 -1.88 29.15 14.73
N VAL A 435 -2.41 27.94 14.84
CA VAL A 435 -2.46 27.17 16.10
C VAL A 435 -1.06 26.80 16.58
N TRP A 436 -0.19 26.27 15.71
CA TRP A 436 1.14 25.81 16.17
C TRP A 436 2.04 26.99 16.58
N ILE A 437 2.02 28.10 15.85
CA ILE A 437 2.79 29.31 16.19
C ILE A 437 2.30 29.89 17.52
N SER A 438 0.99 30.04 17.68
CA SER A 438 0.41 30.59 18.91
C SER A 438 0.63 29.69 20.12
N ALA A 439 0.59 28.36 19.96
CA ALA A 439 0.92 27.41 21.02
C ALA A 439 2.38 27.58 21.49
N ILE A 440 3.34 27.72 20.58
CA ILE A 440 4.75 27.90 20.97
C ILE A 440 4.96 29.28 21.61
N VAL A 441 4.58 30.36 20.92
CA VAL A 441 4.81 31.74 21.39
C VAL A 441 4.07 32.01 22.69
N GLY A 442 2.80 31.59 22.77
CA GLY A 442 1.96 31.79 23.94
C GLY A 442 2.52 31.10 25.18
N ASN A 443 2.97 29.84 25.07
CA ASN A 443 3.49 29.09 26.21
C ASN A 443 4.91 29.51 26.62
N ILE A 444 5.74 30.00 25.70
CA ILE A 444 6.98 30.71 26.07
C ILE A 444 6.64 31.97 26.89
N GLY A 445 5.60 32.71 26.51
CA GLY A 445 5.09 33.85 27.28
C GLY A 445 4.64 33.45 28.69
N VAL A 446 3.95 32.31 28.82
CA VAL A 446 3.56 31.74 30.12
C VAL A 446 4.79 31.47 30.99
N TRP A 447 5.86 30.87 30.45
CA TRP A 447 7.10 30.67 31.21
C TRP A 447 7.69 31.96 31.73
N ILE A 448 7.78 33.01 30.89
CA ILE A 448 8.31 34.32 31.28
C ILE A 448 7.51 34.88 32.46
N VAL A 449 6.18 34.81 32.39
CA VAL A 449 5.29 35.31 33.45
C VAL A 449 5.41 34.48 34.72
N LEU A 450 5.40 33.15 34.63
CA LEU A 450 5.53 32.26 35.78
C LEU A 450 6.90 32.43 36.48
N CYS A 451 7.98 32.67 35.73
CA CYS A 451 9.30 32.97 36.30
C CYS A 451 9.34 34.30 37.06
N GLN A 452 8.52 35.27 36.67
CA GLN A 452 8.41 36.57 37.35
C GLN A 452 7.44 36.54 38.55
N MET A 453 6.59 35.52 38.65
CA MET A 453 5.63 35.38 39.74
C MET A 453 6.30 34.94 41.05
N GLY A 454 6.44 35.87 42.00
CA GLY A 454 7.01 35.63 43.34
C GLY A 454 6.03 35.10 44.38
N GLN A 455 4.80 34.69 44.01
CA GLN A 455 3.76 34.35 44.99
C GLN A 455 3.94 32.93 45.57
N LYS A 456 4.58 32.86 46.74
CA LYS A 456 4.84 31.59 47.46
C LYS A 456 3.58 30.77 47.78
N ARG A 457 2.41 31.41 47.96
CA ARG A 457 1.14 30.71 48.30
C ARG A 457 0.70 29.73 47.21
N MET A 458 1.03 30.01 45.95
CA MET A 458 0.56 29.26 44.78
C MET A 458 1.70 28.52 44.06
N GLN A 459 2.85 28.35 44.71
CA GLN A 459 4.05 27.82 44.08
C GLN A 459 3.83 26.42 43.46
N VAL A 460 3.11 25.53 44.16
CA VAL A 460 2.80 24.18 43.67
C VAL A 460 1.87 24.22 42.47
N HIS A 461 0.87 25.10 42.50
CA HIS A 461 -0.05 25.28 41.40
C HIS A 461 0.66 25.81 40.13
N TYR A 462 1.51 26.82 40.28
CA TYR A 462 2.33 27.35 39.18
C TYR A 462 3.32 26.32 38.65
N PHE A 463 3.83 25.43 39.50
CA PHE A 463 4.65 24.32 39.06
C PHE A 463 3.87 23.40 38.11
N PHE A 464 2.63 23.01 38.43
CA PHE A 464 1.82 22.21 37.51
C PHE A 464 1.44 22.98 36.22
N MET A 465 1.14 24.28 36.32
CA MET A 465 0.93 25.13 35.14
C MET A 465 2.16 25.23 34.23
N ALA A 466 3.37 25.28 34.81
CA ALA A 466 4.60 25.26 34.03
C ALA A 466 4.78 23.95 33.26
N ASN A 467 4.45 22.81 33.87
CA ASN A 467 4.46 21.51 33.18
C ASN A 467 3.39 21.42 32.09
N LEU A 468 2.19 21.95 32.33
CA LEU A 468 1.13 22.04 31.32
C LEU A 468 1.56 22.91 30.13
N SER A 469 2.10 24.10 30.36
CA SER A 469 2.62 24.94 29.28
C SER A 469 3.80 24.31 28.52
N THR A 470 4.58 23.44 29.18
CA THR A 470 5.63 22.65 28.52
C THR A 470 5.02 21.62 27.57
N ALA A 471 3.96 20.92 28.00
CA ALA A 471 3.21 20.01 27.15
C ALA A 471 2.55 20.74 25.96
N ASP A 472 1.91 21.88 26.21
CA ASP A 472 1.27 22.69 25.17
C ASP A 472 2.27 23.21 24.13
N LEU A 473 3.48 23.60 24.57
CA LEU A 473 4.58 23.95 23.68
C LEU A 473 5.01 22.75 22.81
N LEU A 474 5.15 21.56 23.39
CA LEU A 474 5.48 20.34 22.65
C LEU A 474 4.38 19.95 21.65
N THR A 475 3.11 20.11 22.02
CA THR A 475 1.98 19.96 21.10
C THR A 475 2.09 20.95 19.92
N GLY A 476 2.49 22.20 20.20
CA GLY A 476 2.83 23.17 19.15
C GLY A 476 3.96 22.70 18.22
N VAL A 477 5.03 22.10 18.76
CA VAL A 477 6.12 21.53 17.93
C VAL A 477 5.61 20.39 17.05
N TYR A 478 4.82 19.48 17.59
CA TYR A 478 4.19 18.39 16.84
C TYR A 478 3.33 18.91 15.68
N LEU A 479 2.45 19.88 15.94
CA LEU A 479 1.62 20.48 14.89
C LEU A 479 2.45 21.22 13.85
N GLY A 480 3.55 21.87 14.26
CA GLY A 480 4.50 22.49 13.33
C GLY A 480 5.16 21.48 12.40
N VAL A 481 5.54 20.31 12.91
CA VAL A 481 6.07 19.20 12.10
C VAL A 481 5.05 18.74 11.06
N LEU A 482 3.79 18.56 11.46
CA LEU A 482 2.71 18.20 10.53
C LEU A 482 2.45 19.29 9.48
N ALA A 483 2.45 20.57 9.88
CA ALA A 483 2.23 21.70 8.98
C ALA A 483 3.33 21.79 7.90
N ILE A 484 4.59 21.54 8.28
CA ILE A 484 5.71 21.52 7.34
C ILE A 484 5.62 20.32 6.39
N ALA A 485 5.25 19.14 6.89
CA ALA A 485 5.05 17.95 6.06
C ALA A 485 3.93 18.19 5.03
N ASP A 486 2.77 18.68 5.48
CA ASP A 486 1.63 19.01 4.64
C ASP A 486 1.97 20.05 3.55
N TYR A 487 2.69 21.11 3.92
CA TYR A 487 3.13 22.12 2.96
C TYR A 487 4.02 21.54 1.86
N LYS A 488 4.99 20.67 2.23
CA LYS A 488 5.92 20.06 1.27
C LYS A 488 5.26 19.08 0.31
N THR A 489 4.22 18.37 0.76
CA THR A 489 3.60 17.26 0.00
C THR A 489 2.19 17.58 -0.48
N SER A 490 1.72 18.82 -0.33
CA SER A 490 0.38 19.27 -0.69
C SER A 490 -0.10 18.76 -2.05
N ASN A 491 -1.33 18.26 -2.11
CA ASN A 491 -2.00 17.73 -3.30
C ASN A 491 -1.33 16.50 -3.95
N GLU A 492 -0.15 16.09 -3.49
CA GLU A 492 0.64 14.97 -4.03
C GLU A 492 1.10 14.03 -2.91
N TYR A 493 0.46 14.10 -1.75
CA TYR A 493 0.88 13.36 -0.57
C TYR A 493 0.91 11.84 -0.84
N TYR A 494 0.03 11.32 -1.69
CA TYR A 494 0.05 9.90 -2.08
C TYR A 494 1.41 9.43 -2.66
N ASN A 495 2.19 10.32 -3.30
CA ASN A 495 3.54 10.02 -3.80
C ASN A 495 4.63 10.01 -2.71
N TYR A 496 4.36 10.66 -1.57
CA TYR A 496 5.30 10.82 -0.46
C TYR A 496 4.84 10.10 0.83
N ALA A 497 3.62 9.56 0.85
CA ALA A 497 2.97 9.03 2.04
C ALA A 497 3.78 7.91 2.69
N VAL A 498 4.24 6.94 1.89
CA VAL A 498 5.05 5.82 2.39
C VAL A 498 6.36 6.31 3.01
N ALA A 499 7.04 7.27 2.36
CA ALA A 499 8.28 7.83 2.86
C ALA A 499 8.09 8.65 4.15
N TRP A 500 6.96 9.37 4.27
CA TRP A 500 6.60 10.09 5.48
C TRP A 500 6.25 9.13 6.64
N GLN A 501 5.28 8.24 6.42
CA GLN A 501 4.74 7.34 7.45
C GLN A 501 5.77 6.35 7.96
N THR A 502 6.59 5.76 7.08
CA THR A 502 7.67 4.84 7.49
C THR A 502 8.97 5.56 7.88
N GLY A 503 9.00 6.88 7.71
CA GLY A 503 10.17 7.70 7.97
C GLY A 503 10.34 8.04 9.46
N ILE A 504 11.58 8.39 9.83
CA ILE A 504 11.90 8.79 11.21
C ILE A 504 11.11 10.02 11.67
N GLY A 505 10.74 10.92 10.73
CA GLY A 505 9.98 12.13 11.03
C GLY A 505 8.62 11.83 11.64
N CYS A 506 7.90 10.82 11.12
CA CYS A 506 6.59 10.45 11.64
C CYS A 506 6.69 9.81 13.04
N ASN A 507 7.70 8.97 13.28
CA ASN A 507 7.95 8.40 14.60
C ASN A 507 8.29 9.47 15.65
N ILE A 508 9.10 10.48 15.29
CA ILE A 508 9.39 11.61 16.18
C ILE A 508 8.11 12.42 16.44
N ALA A 509 7.32 12.71 15.41
CA ALA A 509 6.06 13.45 15.56
C ALA A 509 5.07 12.71 16.48
N GLY A 510 4.89 11.41 16.26
CA GLY A 510 4.01 10.57 17.08
C GLY A 510 4.46 10.46 18.53
N PHE A 511 5.76 10.30 18.76
CA PHE A 511 6.35 10.34 20.11
C PHE A 511 6.02 11.66 20.82
N ILE A 512 6.32 12.80 20.18
CA ILE A 512 6.06 14.12 20.75
C ILE A 512 4.58 14.29 21.04
N SER A 513 3.70 13.86 20.12
CA SER A 513 2.25 13.98 20.29
C SER A 513 1.73 13.20 21.49
N VAL A 514 2.12 11.93 21.65
CA VAL A 514 1.65 11.10 22.78
C VAL A 514 2.29 11.60 24.08
N PHE A 515 3.58 11.89 24.05
CA PHE A 515 4.28 12.40 25.23
C PHE A 515 3.67 13.72 25.70
N SER A 516 3.42 14.68 24.80
CA SER A 516 2.81 15.96 25.15
C SER A 516 1.38 15.79 25.63
N SER A 517 0.58 14.94 24.98
CA SER A 517 -0.81 14.69 25.38
C SER A 517 -0.89 14.10 26.78
N GLU A 518 -0.06 13.12 27.11
CA GLU A 518 -0.07 12.47 28.42
C GLU A 518 0.40 13.42 29.54
N ILE A 519 1.46 14.22 29.30
CA ILE A 519 1.89 15.24 30.27
C ILE A 519 0.80 16.30 30.47
N SER A 520 0.14 16.71 29.38
CA SER A 520 -0.96 17.68 29.42
C SER A 520 -2.10 17.20 30.31
N ILE A 521 -2.62 15.98 30.07
CA ILE A 521 -3.74 15.39 30.83
C ILE A 521 -3.35 15.21 32.30
N MET A 522 -2.16 14.65 32.57
CA MET A 522 -1.69 14.45 33.94
C MET A 522 -1.51 15.78 34.67
N SER A 523 -0.99 16.81 34.00
CA SER A 523 -0.84 18.14 34.58
C SER A 523 -2.19 18.76 34.91
N MET A 524 -3.19 18.66 34.02
CA MET A 524 -4.55 19.13 34.26
C MET A 524 -5.20 18.41 35.45
N PHE A 525 -5.07 17.09 35.50
CA PHE A 525 -5.55 16.31 36.64
C PHE A 525 -4.89 16.74 37.96
N LEU A 526 -3.58 16.97 37.96
CA LEU A 526 -2.85 17.42 39.15
C LEU A 526 -3.19 18.85 39.56
N ILE A 527 -3.47 19.75 38.62
CA ILE A 527 -4.00 21.09 38.88
C ILE A 527 -5.35 20.99 39.61
N ALA A 528 -6.27 20.17 39.08
CA ALA A 528 -7.58 19.95 39.68
C ALA A 528 -7.47 19.31 41.07
N PHE A 529 -6.58 18.33 41.23
CA PHE A 529 -6.32 17.66 42.49
C PHE A 529 -5.72 18.59 43.55
N ASP A 530 -4.68 19.37 43.20
CA ASP A 530 -4.07 20.38 44.08
C ASP A 530 -5.13 21.36 44.59
N MET A 531 -6.02 21.80 43.70
CA MET A 531 -7.10 22.70 44.03
C MET A 531 -8.08 22.08 45.03
N CYS A 532 -8.59 20.87 44.77
CA CYS A 532 -9.49 20.18 45.70
C CYS A 532 -8.81 19.88 47.05
N TYR A 533 -7.55 19.45 47.02
CA TYR A 533 -6.78 19.16 48.23
C TYR A 533 -6.60 20.41 49.09
N ASN A 534 -6.17 21.53 48.49
CA ASN A 534 -5.92 22.77 49.20
C ASN A 534 -7.22 23.42 49.70
N ILE A 535 -8.32 23.33 48.94
CA ILE A 535 -9.64 23.81 49.40
C ILE A 535 -10.13 22.97 50.59
N ARG A 536 -10.14 21.64 50.46
CA ARG A 536 -10.63 20.74 51.50
C ARG A 536 -9.81 20.85 52.80
N ASN A 537 -8.49 20.96 52.66
CA ASN A 537 -7.58 21.04 53.81
C ASN A 537 -7.28 22.47 54.26
N ALA A 538 -7.88 23.49 53.64
CA ALA A 538 -7.74 24.89 54.05
C ALA A 538 -8.14 25.08 55.51
N PHE A 539 -9.17 24.38 55.98
CA PHE A 539 -9.63 24.39 57.37
C PHE A 539 -8.54 23.96 58.36
N TYR A 540 -7.69 23.01 57.97
CA TYR A 540 -6.58 22.51 58.81
C TYR A 540 -5.27 23.28 58.59
N GLY A 541 -5.26 24.31 57.73
CA GLY A 541 -4.04 25.05 57.37
C GLY A 541 -3.00 24.21 56.63
N LYS A 542 -3.38 23.03 56.10
CA LYS A 542 -2.47 22.14 55.36
C LYS A 542 -2.53 22.44 53.86
N ARG A 543 -1.39 22.32 53.19
CA ARG A 543 -1.24 22.46 51.73
C ARG A 543 -0.37 21.36 51.16
N LEU A 544 -0.55 21.09 49.88
CA LEU A 544 0.31 20.16 49.15
C LEU A 544 1.76 20.67 49.18
N ARG A 545 2.71 19.80 49.52
CA ARG A 545 4.12 20.17 49.61
C ARG A 545 4.77 20.11 48.23
N MET A 546 5.74 20.99 47.98
CA MET A 546 6.48 20.99 46.71
C MET A 546 7.15 19.64 46.42
N ARG A 547 7.72 18.97 47.44
CA ARG A 547 8.34 17.65 47.28
C ARG A 547 7.35 16.59 46.78
N THR A 548 6.13 16.57 47.32
CA THR A 548 5.11 15.62 46.89
C THR A 548 4.64 15.94 45.47
N ALA A 549 4.50 17.22 45.11
CA ALA A 549 4.15 17.64 43.77
C ALA A 549 5.21 17.24 42.72
N ILE A 550 6.50 17.41 43.03
CA ILE A 550 7.61 16.98 42.16
C ILE A 550 7.58 15.46 41.96
N MET A 551 7.36 14.67 43.03
CA MET A 551 7.26 13.21 42.91
C MET A 551 6.06 12.78 42.06
N MET A 552 4.89 13.41 42.24
CA MET A 552 3.70 13.14 41.42
C MET A 552 3.96 13.44 39.94
N MET A 553 4.61 14.57 39.65
CA MET A 553 4.94 14.94 38.27
C MET A 553 6.01 14.02 37.67
N ALA A 554 7.02 13.59 38.44
CA ALA A 554 8.03 12.64 37.97
C ALA A 554 7.41 11.30 37.57
N VAL A 555 6.40 10.82 38.31
CA VAL A 555 5.62 9.62 37.94
C VAL A 555 4.84 9.86 36.65
N ALA A 556 4.19 11.03 36.50
CA ALA A 556 3.50 11.37 35.25
C ALA A 556 4.44 11.42 34.04
N TYR A 557 5.66 11.96 34.21
CA TYR A 557 6.70 11.91 33.17
C TYR A 557 7.11 10.50 32.78
N LEU A 558 7.27 9.62 33.77
CA LEU A 558 7.60 8.23 33.53
C LEU A 558 6.48 7.53 32.73
N ILE A 559 5.22 7.74 33.12
CA ILE A 559 4.07 7.16 32.41
C ILE A 559 4.00 7.68 30.97
N ALA A 560 4.04 9.00 30.78
CA ALA A 560 4.00 9.62 29.45
C ALA A 560 5.13 9.12 28.53
N PHE A 561 6.36 9.02 29.07
CA PHE A 561 7.49 8.47 28.33
C PHE A 561 7.26 7.00 27.94
N THR A 562 6.80 6.16 28.88
CA THR A 562 6.53 4.75 28.58
C THR A 562 5.45 4.60 27.50
N MET A 563 4.34 5.34 27.58
CA MET A 563 3.30 5.30 26.56
C MET A 563 3.80 5.77 25.20
N ALA A 564 4.63 6.82 25.14
CA ALA A 564 5.18 7.34 23.89
C ALA A 564 6.27 6.44 23.26
N VAL A 565 7.01 5.67 24.05
CA VAL A 565 8.04 4.75 23.52
C VAL A 565 7.45 3.44 22.98
N LEU A 566 6.34 2.97 23.55
CA LEU A 566 5.73 1.68 23.19
C LEU A 566 5.49 1.51 21.67
N PRO A 567 4.91 2.48 20.93
CA PRO A 567 4.72 2.36 19.48
C PRO A 567 6.02 2.41 18.65
N ILE A 568 7.14 2.86 19.23
CA ILE A 568 8.45 2.84 18.56
C ILE A 568 9.06 1.44 18.62
N ILE A 569 8.86 0.72 19.72
CA ILE A 569 9.40 -0.62 19.93
C ILE A 569 8.48 -1.73 19.41
N GLY A 570 7.39 -1.37 18.70
CA GLY A 570 6.49 -2.31 18.02
C GLY A 570 5.23 -2.71 18.80
N VAL A 571 4.87 -2.01 19.87
CA VAL A 571 3.55 -2.16 20.53
C VAL A 571 2.64 -1.05 20.02
N SER A 572 1.78 -1.34 19.04
CA SER A 572 1.20 -0.35 18.13
C SER A 572 2.25 0.29 17.20
N THR A 573 1.82 1.24 16.37
CA THR A 573 2.72 1.92 15.44
C THR A 573 2.22 3.34 15.11
N TYR A 574 3.15 4.28 14.98
CA TYR A 574 2.86 5.63 14.49
C TYR A 574 2.71 5.68 12.96
N THR A 575 3.06 4.62 12.24
CA THR A 575 3.14 4.61 10.77
C THR A 575 1.78 4.36 10.09
N SER A 576 0.72 4.04 10.84
CA SER A 576 -0.59 3.68 10.26
C SER A 576 -1.39 4.87 9.73
N THR A 577 -1.15 6.09 10.22
CA THR A 577 -1.94 7.28 9.85
C THR A 577 -1.04 8.43 9.42
N SER A 578 -1.56 9.32 8.57
CA SER A 578 -0.80 10.49 8.08
C SER A 578 -0.41 11.49 9.18
N VAL A 579 -1.19 11.55 10.27
CA VAL A 579 -0.94 12.41 11.44
C VAL A 579 -0.05 11.75 12.49
N CYS A 580 0.50 10.56 12.22
CA CYS A 580 1.46 9.89 13.09
C CYS A 580 0.95 9.54 14.50
N LEU A 581 -0.35 9.26 14.62
CA LEU A 581 -0.95 8.79 15.88
C LEU A 581 -1.04 7.25 15.91
N PRO A 582 -0.89 6.62 17.08
CA PRO A 582 -0.90 5.17 17.22
C PRO A 582 -2.34 4.67 17.29
N LEU A 583 -2.95 4.55 16.11
CA LEU A 583 -4.37 4.18 15.92
C LEU A 583 -4.54 2.79 15.30
N SER A 584 -3.46 2.01 15.17
CA SER A 584 -3.52 0.62 14.69
C SER A 584 -4.33 -0.24 15.65
N ILE A 585 -5.13 -1.17 15.12
CA ILE A 585 -5.93 -2.15 15.86
C ILE A 585 -5.86 -3.55 15.22
N GLU A 586 -4.80 -3.81 14.47
CA GLU A 586 -4.62 -5.03 13.69
C GLU A 586 -4.33 -6.22 14.61
N ASP A 587 -3.32 -6.07 15.47
CA ASP A 587 -2.89 -7.09 16.41
C ASP A 587 -3.52 -6.97 17.81
N ASN A 588 -3.41 -8.04 18.60
CA ASN A 588 -3.89 -8.03 19.99
C ASN A 588 -3.14 -7.00 20.84
N PHE A 589 -1.83 -6.83 20.64
CA PHE A 589 -1.03 -5.84 21.35
C PHE A 589 -1.46 -4.42 21.02
N ASP A 590 -1.73 -4.13 19.75
CA ASP A 590 -2.22 -2.83 19.28
C ASP A 590 -3.54 -2.46 19.97
N ARG A 591 -4.50 -3.39 20.00
CA ARG A 591 -5.80 -3.18 20.64
C ARG A 591 -5.67 -2.91 22.13
N ILE A 592 -4.85 -3.69 22.83
CA ILE A 592 -4.61 -3.52 24.27
C ILE A 592 -3.99 -2.15 24.54
N TYR A 593 -3.01 -1.72 23.73
CA TYR A 593 -2.37 -0.41 23.87
C TYR A 593 -3.37 0.73 23.67
N VAL A 594 -4.14 0.72 22.57
CA VAL A 594 -5.08 1.80 22.24
C VAL A 594 -6.19 1.88 23.28
N ILE A 595 -6.83 0.75 23.61
CA ILE A 595 -7.91 0.70 24.61
C ILE A 595 -7.37 1.08 25.99
N GLY A 596 -6.21 0.53 26.40
CA GLY A 596 -5.60 0.82 27.69
C GLY A 596 -5.25 2.30 27.86
N SER A 597 -4.69 2.94 26.83
CA SER A 597 -4.34 4.37 26.85
C SER A 597 -5.59 5.25 26.91
N LEU A 598 -6.64 4.92 26.14
CA LEU A 598 -7.91 5.65 26.18
C LEU A 598 -8.63 5.49 27.53
N LEU A 599 -8.60 4.30 28.14
CA LEU A 599 -9.16 4.06 29.47
C LEU A 599 -8.39 4.82 30.55
N PHE A 600 -7.06 4.88 30.46
CA PHE A 600 -6.25 5.70 31.35
C PHE A 600 -6.64 7.18 31.27
N ASN A 601 -6.81 7.70 30.06
CA ASN A 601 -7.26 9.07 29.82
C ASN A 601 -8.69 9.31 30.33
N LEU A 602 -9.58 8.31 30.21
CA LEU A 602 -10.92 8.37 30.80
C LEU A 602 -10.87 8.45 32.33
N LEU A 603 -9.99 7.69 33.00
CA LEU A 603 -9.84 7.75 34.46
C LEU A 603 -9.36 9.13 34.92
N ALA A 604 -8.39 9.72 34.23
CA ALA A 604 -7.93 11.08 34.50
C ALA A 604 -9.07 12.10 34.32
N PHE A 605 -9.85 11.97 33.23
CA PHE A 605 -11.01 12.81 32.96
C PHE A 605 -12.08 12.71 34.04
N LEU A 606 -12.41 11.50 34.51
CA LEU A 606 -13.37 11.29 35.60
C LEU A 606 -12.87 11.94 36.90
N GLY A 607 -11.57 11.81 37.20
CA GLY A 607 -10.94 12.48 38.34
C GLY A 607 -11.04 14.01 38.27
N MET A 608 -10.84 14.59 37.08
CA MET A 608 -11.04 16.01 36.83
C MET A 608 -12.51 16.40 37.00
N ALA A 609 -13.46 15.60 36.50
CA ALA A 609 -14.89 15.86 36.62
C ALA A 609 -15.38 15.86 38.08
N ILE A 610 -14.90 14.91 38.89
CA ILE A 610 -15.17 14.86 40.34
C ILE A 610 -14.62 16.11 41.02
N SER A 611 -13.39 16.48 40.68
CA SER A 611 -12.71 17.67 41.24
C SER A 611 -13.46 18.95 40.87
N TYR A 612 -13.85 19.09 39.61
CA TYR A 612 -14.63 20.21 39.10
C TYR A 612 -16.00 20.31 39.78
N SER A 613 -16.70 19.18 39.93
CA SER A 613 -18.00 19.11 40.62
C SER A 613 -17.89 19.58 42.07
N PHE A 614 -16.81 19.22 42.77
CA PHE A 614 -16.54 19.70 44.12
C PHE A 614 -16.30 21.22 44.16
N ILE A 615 -15.51 21.74 43.22
CA ILE A 615 -15.22 23.18 43.12
C ILE A 615 -16.48 23.99 42.83
N VAL A 616 -17.32 23.55 41.89
CA VAL A 616 -18.58 24.22 41.55
C VAL A 616 -19.53 24.22 42.74
N ARG A 617 -19.70 23.08 43.42
CA ARG A 617 -20.52 23.00 44.64
C ARG A 617 -20.05 24.00 45.71
N MET A 618 -18.74 24.15 45.89
CA MET A 618 -18.16 25.12 46.81
C MET A 618 -18.42 26.57 46.38
N LEU A 619 -18.37 26.88 45.09
CA LEU A 619 -18.63 28.23 44.55
C LEU A 619 -20.12 28.61 44.57
N CYS A 620 -21.01 27.61 44.54
CA CYS A 620 -22.46 27.79 44.67
C CYS A 620 -22.91 28.04 46.11
N ASP A 621 -22.10 27.68 47.11
CA ASP A 621 -22.37 27.98 48.51
C ASP A 621 -22.22 29.49 48.77
N PRO A 622 -23.26 30.22 49.20
CA PRO A 622 -23.16 31.65 49.48
C PRO A 622 -22.17 31.98 50.60
N GLU A 623 -21.86 31.05 51.51
CA GLU A 623 -20.92 31.26 52.61
C GLU A 623 -19.45 31.03 52.22
N GLN A 624 -19.18 30.49 51.03
CA GLN A 624 -17.84 30.10 50.59
C GLN A 624 -17.53 30.56 49.16
N PRO A 625 -16.28 30.95 48.87
CA PRO A 625 -15.22 31.30 49.81
C PRO A 625 -15.44 32.72 50.37
N LYS A 626 -15.11 32.92 51.65
CA LYS A 626 -15.34 34.19 52.39
C LYS A 626 -14.65 35.42 51.79
N ARG A 627 -13.51 35.23 51.12
CA ARG A 627 -12.74 36.32 50.48
C ARG A 627 -13.10 36.40 49.00
N SER A 628 -13.49 37.59 48.55
CA SER A 628 -13.77 37.88 47.13
C SER A 628 -12.57 37.59 46.22
N GLU A 629 -11.35 37.85 46.69
CA GLU A 629 -10.10 37.54 46.00
C GLU A 629 -9.92 36.02 45.77
N ASP A 630 -10.15 35.22 46.81
CA ASP A 630 -10.07 33.76 46.71
C ASP A 630 -11.18 33.23 45.77
N LYS A 631 -12.40 33.80 45.83
CA LYS A 631 -13.50 33.46 44.89
C LYS A 631 -13.11 33.69 43.44
N ALA A 632 -12.52 34.85 43.15
CA ALA A 632 -12.09 35.20 41.79
C ALA A 632 -10.97 34.29 41.28
N ILE A 633 -10.04 33.87 42.13
CA ILE A 633 -8.96 32.94 41.76
C ILE A 633 -9.53 31.54 41.47
N ILE A 634 -10.38 31.03 42.36
CA ILE A 634 -10.99 29.69 42.23
C ILE A 634 -11.88 29.62 40.99
N LEU A 635 -12.70 30.66 40.72
CA LEU A 635 -13.54 30.69 39.53
C LEU A 635 -12.71 30.59 38.24
N LYS A 636 -11.58 31.31 38.15
CA LYS A 636 -10.70 31.28 36.97
C LYS A 636 -10.05 29.91 36.75
N MET A 637 -9.58 29.28 37.83
CA MET A 637 -9.04 27.92 37.78
C MET A 637 -10.10 26.90 37.37
N ALA A 638 -11.34 27.07 37.86
CA ALA A 638 -12.46 26.24 37.45
C ALA A 638 -12.77 26.44 35.96
N THR A 639 -12.80 27.69 35.48
CA THR A 639 -13.01 28.00 34.04
C THR A 639 -11.98 27.31 33.18
N LEU A 640 -10.69 27.36 33.56
CA LEU A 640 -9.62 26.64 32.87
C LEU A 640 -9.90 25.13 32.78
N ILE A 641 -10.15 24.47 33.91
CA ILE A 641 -10.44 23.02 33.94
C ILE A 641 -11.68 22.71 33.07
N GLY A 642 -12.71 23.57 33.14
CA GLY A 642 -13.94 23.41 32.38
C GLY A 642 -13.74 23.53 30.87
N THR A 643 -13.02 24.56 30.40
CA THR A 643 -12.73 24.72 28.96
C THR A 643 -11.90 23.57 28.42
N GLU A 644 -10.92 23.11 29.20
CA GLU A 644 -10.09 21.96 28.86
C GLU A 644 -10.92 20.69 28.72
N MET A 645 -11.75 20.38 29.72
CA MET A 645 -12.62 19.20 29.67
C MET A 645 -13.55 19.21 28.45
N LEU A 646 -14.08 20.37 28.07
CA LEU A 646 -14.97 20.51 26.90
C LEU A 646 -14.25 20.22 25.59
N CYS A 647 -13.02 20.69 25.42
CA CYS A 647 -12.23 20.46 24.21
C CYS A 647 -11.67 19.03 24.12
N TRP A 648 -11.39 18.38 25.25
CA TRP A 648 -10.90 16.99 25.31
C TRP A 648 -12.00 15.94 25.12
N PHE A 649 -13.24 16.26 25.51
CA PHE A 649 -14.34 15.30 25.51
C PHE A 649 -14.60 14.66 24.13
N PRO A 650 -14.67 15.41 23.00
CA PRO A 650 -14.91 14.81 21.69
C PRO A 650 -13.84 13.78 21.28
N THR A 651 -12.56 14.13 21.47
CA THR A 651 -11.43 13.25 21.13
C THR A 651 -11.47 11.95 21.93
N LEU A 652 -11.74 12.04 23.24
CA LEU A 652 -11.87 10.87 24.11
C LEU A 652 -13.09 10.01 23.74
N PHE A 653 -14.24 10.64 23.52
CA PHE A 653 -15.48 9.95 23.18
C PHE A 653 -15.35 9.19 21.85
N PHE A 654 -14.98 9.87 20.77
CA PHE A 654 -14.85 9.25 19.45
C PHE A 654 -13.68 8.25 19.38
N GLY A 655 -12.59 8.52 20.10
CA GLY A 655 -11.49 7.57 20.25
C GLY A 655 -11.94 6.26 20.88
N LEU A 656 -12.71 6.33 21.97
CA LEU A 656 -13.19 5.14 22.67
C LEU A 656 -14.21 4.34 21.83
N THR A 657 -15.16 5.00 21.17
CA THR A 657 -16.12 4.29 20.31
C THR A 657 -15.42 3.61 19.14
N ALA A 658 -14.43 4.27 18.53
CA ALA A 658 -13.62 3.67 17.47
C ALA A 658 -12.83 2.45 17.97
N ALA A 659 -12.19 2.55 19.14
CA ALA A 659 -11.42 1.45 19.74
C ALA A 659 -12.28 0.23 20.13
N LEU A 660 -13.57 0.45 20.45
CA LEU A 660 -14.54 -0.61 20.73
C LEU A 660 -15.17 -1.22 19.47
N GLY A 661 -14.74 -0.81 18.27
CA GLY A 661 -15.23 -1.36 16.99
C GLY A 661 -16.45 -0.64 16.41
N HIS A 662 -16.82 0.52 16.96
CA HIS A 662 -17.94 1.35 16.46
C HIS A 662 -17.43 2.76 16.08
N PRO A 663 -16.66 2.90 14.97
CA PRO A 663 -16.20 4.21 14.52
C PRO A 663 -17.39 5.06 14.05
N LEU A 664 -17.71 6.12 14.81
CA LEU A 664 -18.80 7.05 14.48
C LEU A 664 -18.38 8.15 13.50
N ILE A 665 -17.07 8.42 13.42
CA ILE A 665 -16.49 9.44 12.55
C ILE A 665 -15.31 8.85 11.78
N SER A 666 -15.07 9.36 10.56
CA SER A 666 -13.89 9.01 9.78
C SER A 666 -12.63 9.69 10.31
N ILE A 667 -11.46 9.19 9.95
CA ILE A 667 -10.18 9.84 10.29
C ILE A 667 -10.12 11.28 9.78
N SER A 668 -10.66 11.54 8.58
CA SER A 668 -10.74 12.89 8.00
C SER A 668 -11.47 13.87 8.94
N VAL A 669 -12.61 13.47 9.49
CA VAL A 669 -13.36 14.29 10.46
C VAL A 669 -12.65 14.33 11.81
N ALA A 670 -12.05 13.23 12.25
CA ALA A 670 -11.28 13.18 13.49
C ALA A 670 -10.10 14.17 13.49
N LYS A 671 -9.47 14.43 12.33
CA LYS A 671 -8.42 15.45 12.18
C LYS A 671 -8.87 16.84 12.61
N ILE A 672 -10.15 17.20 12.42
CA ILE A 672 -10.69 18.48 12.89
C ILE A 672 -10.56 18.57 14.42
N PHE A 673 -10.88 17.50 15.15
CA PHE A 673 -10.74 17.49 16.61
C PHE A 673 -9.27 17.49 17.04
N LEU A 674 -8.42 16.71 16.36
CA LEU A 674 -7.02 16.54 16.73
C LEU A 674 -6.13 17.75 16.40
N VAL A 675 -6.41 18.45 15.30
CA VAL A 675 -5.59 19.57 14.81
C VAL A 675 -6.16 20.93 15.24
N LEU A 676 -7.48 21.02 15.45
CA LEU A 676 -8.14 22.26 15.87
C LEU A 676 -8.61 22.19 17.33
N PHE A 677 -9.62 21.39 17.67
CA PHE A 677 -10.27 21.47 18.99
C PHE A 677 -9.36 21.15 20.17
N TYR A 678 -8.56 20.09 20.08
CA TYR A 678 -7.64 19.70 21.13
C TYR A 678 -6.54 20.78 21.33
N PRO A 679 -5.86 21.27 20.27
CA PRO A 679 -4.87 22.34 20.39
C PRO A 679 -5.41 23.74 20.70
N ILE A 680 -6.72 24.01 20.53
CA ILE A 680 -7.33 25.31 20.87
C ILE A 680 -6.99 25.70 22.33
N ASN A 681 -6.92 24.71 23.21
CA ASN A 681 -6.55 24.91 24.59
C ASN A 681 -5.10 25.37 24.77
N ALA A 682 -4.15 24.75 24.06
CA ALA A 682 -2.74 25.10 24.12
C ALA A 682 -2.49 26.59 23.78
N PHE A 683 -3.31 27.18 22.88
CA PHE A 683 -3.27 28.62 22.63
C PHE A 683 -4.07 29.45 23.65
N THR A 684 -5.22 28.95 24.13
CA THR A 684 -6.14 29.72 25.00
C THR A 684 -5.60 29.80 26.44
N ASN A 685 -4.86 28.79 26.87
CA ASN A 685 -4.23 28.66 28.17
C ASN A 685 -3.40 29.89 28.58
N PRO A 686 -2.46 30.39 27.76
CA PRO A 686 -1.80 31.67 28.00
C PRO A 686 -2.73 32.84 28.33
N PHE A 687 -3.88 32.95 27.66
CA PHE A 687 -4.86 34.01 27.94
C PHE A 687 -5.58 33.81 29.28
N LEU A 688 -5.90 32.56 29.62
CA LEU A 688 -6.48 32.20 30.91
C LEU A 688 -5.47 32.36 32.07
N TYR A 689 -4.19 32.04 31.84
CA TYR A 689 -3.10 32.09 32.83
C TYR A 689 -2.57 33.50 33.11
N VAL A 690 -2.41 34.32 32.06
CA VAL A 690 -1.67 35.59 32.13
C VAL A 690 -2.62 36.79 32.09
N PHE A 691 -3.53 36.83 31.12
CA PHE A 691 -4.27 38.05 30.78
C PHE A 691 -5.54 38.26 31.62
N LEU A 692 -6.22 37.19 32.04
CA LEU A 692 -7.37 37.28 32.94
C LEU A 692 -7.00 37.44 34.42
N THR A 693 -5.74 37.21 34.78
CA THR A 693 -5.18 37.60 36.07
C THR A 693 -4.75 39.06 36.03
N LYS A 694 -5.58 39.96 36.58
CA LYS A 694 -5.23 41.36 36.91
C LYS A 694 -4.19 41.43 38.05
N ILE A 695 -3.11 40.64 37.96
CA ILE A 695 -1.96 40.57 38.88
C ILE A 695 -0.68 41.11 38.18
N THR A 696 -0.81 41.69 36.99
CA THR A 696 0.20 42.59 36.45
C THR A 696 0.19 43.95 37.19
N HIS A 697 0.40 43.93 38.51
CA HIS A 697 1.39 44.86 39.06
C HIS A 697 2.75 44.29 38.64
N ILE A 698 3.08 44.42 37.36
CA ILE A 698 4.47 44.41 36.92
C ILE A 698 5.11 45.50 37.77
N ARG A 699 5.85 45.11 38.81
CA ARG A 699 6.80 46.03 39.42
C ARG A 699 7.76 46.38 38.28
N PRO A 700 7.84 47.64 37.83
CA PRO A 700 8.75 48.00 36.77
C PRO A 700 10.18 48.01 37.33
N CYS A 701 10.74 46.82 37.57
CA CYS A 701 12.14 46.69 38.00
C CYS A 701 13.10 46.90 36.81
N TRP A 702 12.60 46.83 35.57
CA TRP A 702 13.37 47.17 34.38
C TRP A 702 13.58 48.68 34.21
N ILE A 703 12.72 49.53 34.80
CA ILE A 703 12.91 50.98 34.74
C ILE A 703 13.85 51.46 35.86
N SER A 704 13.90 50.79 37.03
CA SER A 704 14.85 51.17 38.08
C SER A 704 16.29 50.76 37.79
N LEU A 705 16.54 49.71 36.99
CA LEU A 705 17.90 49.36 36.61
C LEU A 705 18.50 50.37 35.62
N LEU A 706 17.67 50.95 34.74
CA LEU A 706 18.06 52.04 33.84
C LEU A 706 18.08 53.41 34.54
N SER A 707 17.21 53.67 35.52
CA SER A 707 17.24 54.94 36.28
C SER A 707 18.36 55.01 37.32
N SER A 708 18.92 53.85 37.75
CA SER A 708 20.10 53.85 38.63
C SER A 708 21.39 54.28 37.90
N LYS A 709 21.41 54.21 36.56
CA LYS A 709 22.55 54.71 35.76
C LYS A 709 22.49 56.19 35.43
N THR A 710 21.36 56.87 35.66
CA THR A 710 21.25 58.33 35.47
C THR A 710 21.33 59.13 36.76
N ALA A 711 21.44 58.48 37.92
CA ALA A 711 21.52 59.17 39.22
C ALA A 711 22.95 59.51 39.66
N ASN A 712 23.98 59.22 38.84
CA ASN A 712 25.37 59.53 39.17
C ASN A 712 25.95 60.77 38.46
N ASP A 713 25.17 61.50 37.65
CA ASP A 713 25.66 62.67 36.89
C ASP A 713 24.98 64.00 37.26
N SER A 714 24.37 64.13 38.44
CA SER A 714 23.74 65.41 38.84
C SER A 714 23.98 65.83 40.29
N ASN A 715 25.16 65.54 40.84
CA ASN A 715 25.62 66.14 42.11
C ASN A 715 26.95 66.92 42.00
N GLU A 716 27.30 67.36 40.79
CA GLU A 716 28.36 68.37 40.58
C GLU A 716 27.86 69.47 39.64
N LEU A 717 26.99 70.37 40.12
CA LEU A 717 26.96 71.77 39.64
C LEU A 717 25.97 72.62 40.46
N LYS A 718 26.55 73.55 41.22
CA LYS A 718 25.98 74.68 42.00
C LYS A 718 25.66 74.41 43.46
#